data_AF-A0A091CQN2-F1
#
_entry.id   AF-A0A091CQN2-F1
#
_cell.length_a   1.000
_cell.length_b   1.000
_cell.length_c   1.000
_cell.angle_alpha   90.00
_cell.angle_beta   90.00
_cell.angle_gamma   90.00
#
_symmetry.space_group_name_H-M   'P 1'
#
loop_
_entity.id
_entity.type
_entity.pdbx_description
1 polymer ?
#
loop_
_entity_poly.entity_id
_entity_poly.type
_entity_poly.pdbx_seq_one_letter_code
_entity_poly.pdbx_strand_id
1 'polypeptide(L)'
;MGARPATKPHLLLLLATALVSSPAWSLAQGSPATFGPVFEDQPLGLLFPEESTEEQVTLACRARASPPATYRWKMNGTEMKLEPGSRHQLVGGNLVITNPTKAQDAGVYQCLASNAVGTVISREAVLRFGFLQEFSKEERDPVKAHEGWGVMLPCNPPAHYPGLSYRWLLNEFPNFIPTDGRHFVSQTTGNLYIARTNASDLGNYSCLATSHMDFSTKSVFSKFAQLNLAAEDPRLFAPSIKARFPTETYALVGQQVTLECFAFGNPVPRIKWRKVDGSLSPQWATAEPTLQIPSVSFEDEGAYECEAENSRGRDTVQGRVIVQAQPEWLKVISDTEADIGANLRWGCAAAGKPRPTVRWLRNGEPLASQGSAQNRVEVSAGDLRFSKLSLEDSGMYQCVAENKHGTIYASAELAVQALAPDFRQNPVRRLIPAARGGEISIACQPRAAPKATVLWSKGTEILGNSSRVTVTLDGTLVIRNISRSDEGRYTCFAENFMGKANSTGVLSVRDATKITLAPSSADINLGNNLTLQCHASHDPTMDLTFTWTLDDFPIDLDKPGGHYRRASAKETVGDLTILNAQLRHGGTYTCMAQTVVDSASKEATVLVRGDVAAPLSLSRAPFMASCAVPTCSPWLPERGPPGPPGGVVVRDIGDTTVQLSWSRGFDNHSPIAKYTLQVRTPPAGKWRQVRTNPANIEGNAETAQVLGLTPWMDYEFRVLASNILGTGEPSGPSSRIRTKEAVPSVAPSGLSGGGGAPGELVVSWTPMSREYQNGDGFGYLLSFRRQGSSSWQTARVPGADAQYFIYSNESIRPYTPFEVKIRSYNRRGDGPESLTAIVHSAEEEPRVAPTKVWAKGFSSSEMNVTWEPVQQDMSGILLGYEIRYWKAGDKEAAADRVRTAGLETIARVTGLYPNTKYHVTVRAYNRAGTGPASPSTNATTMKPPPRRSPGNISWTFSSSSLIIKWDPVVALRNESAVTGYKMLYQSDVHPTPILHLSSKNWIEIPMPEDTGRALVRIRTTGPGGDGTPAEVHIVRNGGTGMMVENAAVCPAPHAGAILSRSVAMLVLIGYLEL
;
A
#
# COMPACT_ATOMS: atom_id res chain seq x y z
N MET A 1 52.93 -45.41 -41.97
CA MET A 1 53.06 -44.97 -43.38
C MET A 1 52.52 -46.11 -44.24
N GLY A 2 51.64 -45.95 -45.24
CA GLY A 2 50.74 -44.85 -45.64
C GLY A 2 49.35 -45.44 -45.98
N ALA A 3 48.25 -44.66 -45.98
CA ALA A 3 47.64 -44.07 -47.19
C ALA A 3 47.18 -45.12 -48.24
N ARG A 4 45.94 -45.17 -48.75
CA ARG A 4 44.80 -44.20 -48.81
C ARG A 4 43.44 -44.95 -49.07
N PRO A 5 42.26 -44.31 -49.35
CA PRO A 5 40.93 -44.79 -48.89
C PRO A 5 39.93 -45.20 -49.99
N ALA A 6 38.71 -45.66 -49.62
CA ALA A 6 37.41 -45.07 -50.06
C ALA A 6 36.13 -45.86 -49.64
N THR A 7 35.05 -45.11 -49.33
CA THR A 7 33.59 -45.39 -49.53
C THR A 7 32.79 -46.42 -48.70
N LYS A 8 31.49 -46.08 -48.50
CA LYS A 8 30.41 -46.78 -47.74
C LYS A 8 29.84 -48.00 -48.49
N PRO A 9 29.00 -48.87 -47.87
CA PRO A 9 27.53 -48.69 -47.98
C PRO A 9 26.62 -49.24 -46.83
N HIS A 10 25.33 -48.85 -46.89
CA HIS A 10 24.05 -49.45 -46.42
C HIS A 10 23.90 -50.46 -45.26
N LEU A 11 22.80 -50.28 -44.50
CA LEU A 11 21.90 -51.39 -44.08
C LEU A 11 20.41 -50.93 -43.99
N LEU A 12 19.48 -51.85 -44.31
CA LEU A 12 18.00 -51.73 -44.20
C LEU A 12 17.54 -52.09 -42.76
N LEU A 13 16.43 -51.63 -42.17
CA LEU A 13 14.98 -51.59 -42.53
C LEU A 13 14.24 -52.95 -42.42
N LEU A 14 13.31 -53.06 -41.44
CA LEU A 14 11.92 -53.60 -41.49
C LEU A 14 11.48 -54.43 -40.25
N LEU A 15 10.27 -54.11 -39.75
CA LEU A 15 9.15 -54.97 -39.24
C LEU A 15 9.45 -56.13 -38.24
N ALA A 16 8.60 -56.48 -37.26
CA ALA A 16 7.25 -56.04 -36.85
C ALA A 16 7.22 -55.96 -35.28
N THR A 17 6.16 -56.11 -34.48
CA THR A 17 4.74 -56.51 -34.63
C THR A 17 3.90 -55.87 -33.49
N ALA A 18 2.58 -55.81 -33.60
CA ALA A 18 1.68 -55.39 -32.52
C ALA A 18 1.19 -56.58 -31.66
N LEU A 19 1.00 -56.36 -30.36
CA LEU A 19 0.12 -57.17 -29.50
C LEU A 19 -0.68 -56.25 -28.56
N VAL A 20 -1.91 -56.67 -28.27
CA VAL A 20 -2.96 -55.83 -27.68
C VAL A 20 -2.89 -55.86 -26.15
N SER A 21 -2.96 -54.67 -25.54
CA SER A 21 -3.58 -54.52 -24.22
C SER A 21 -4.49 -53.28 -24.20
N SER A 22 -5.69 -53.47 -23.68
CA SER A 22 -6.72 -52.44 -23.59
C SER A 22 -6.48 -51.51 -22.39
N PRO A 23 -6.67 -50.18 -22.53
CA PRO A 23 -6.81 -49.33 -21.36
C PRO A 23 -8.23 -49.51 -20.79
N ALA A 24 -8.31 -50.05 -19.57
CA ALA A 24 -9.52 -49.95 -18.78
C ALA A 24 -9.86 -48.47 -18.54
N TRP A 25 -11.14 -48.14 -18.49
CA TRP A 25 -11.59 -46.78 -18.23
C TRP A 25 -11.19 -46.34 -16.82
N SER A 26 -10.31 -45.35 -16.72
CA SER A 26 -10.15 -44.56 -15.51
C SER A 26 -10.83 -43.19 -15.71
N LEU A 27 -11.44 -42.69 -14.63
CA LEU A 27 -12.21 -41.45 -14.64
C LEU A 27 -11.36 -40.27 -15.12
N ALA A 28 -11.91 -39.48 -16.02
CA ALA A 28 -11.30 -38.24 -16.48
C ALA A 28 -11.25 -37.18 -15.36
N GLN A 29 -10.25 -37.29 -14.49
CA GLN A 29 -9.71 -36.12 -13.81
C GLN A 29 -9.17 -35.18 -14.89
N GLY A 30 -9.65 -33.93 -14.91
CA GLY A 30 -9.24 -32.96 -15.92
C GLY A 30 -7.73 -32.80 -15.93
N SER A 31 -7.12 -32.88 -17.11
CA SER A 31 -5.71 -32.55 -17.29
C SER A 31 -5.44 -31.16 -16.70
N PRO A 32 -4.42 -30.99 -15.83
CA PRO A 32 -4.14 -29.70 -15.21
C PRO A 32 -3.93 -28.66 -16.32
N ALA A 33 -4.59 -27.51 -16.18
CA ALA A 33 -4.45 -26.44 -17.16
C ALA A 33 -2.95 -26.09 -17.30
N THR A 34 -2.47 -26.01 -18.55
CA THR A 34 -1.14 -25.49 -18.85
C THR A 34 -1.20 -23.98 -18.75
N PHE A 35 -0.29 -23.38 -17.97
CA PHE A 35 -0.21 -21.93 -17.81
C PHE A 35 1.24 -21.52 -17.52
N GLY A 36 1.60 -20.30 -17.93
CA GLY A 36 2.96 -19.78 -17.81
C GLY A 36 3.37 -19.40 -16.38
N PRO A 37 4.66 -19.08 -16.14
CA PRO A 37 5.15 -18.87 -14.79
C PRO A 37 4.67 -17.54 -14.21
N VAL A 38 4.14 -17.58 -12.99
CA VAL A 38 3.76 -16.39 -12.22
C VAL A 38 4.47 -16.42 -10.87
N PHE A 39 5.23 -15.37 -10.54
CA PHE A 39 5.98 -15.32 -9.29
C PHE A 39 5.07 -15.35 -8.06
N GLU A 40 5.49 -16.14 -7.07
CA GLU A 40 5.00 -16.15 -5.69
C GLU A 40 6.00 -15.36 -4.82
N ASP A 41 7.28 -15.72 -4.92
CA ASP A 41 8.40 -15.03 -4.27
C ASP A 41 9.28 -14.36 -5.33
N GLN A 42 9.69 -13.11 -5.08
CA GLN A 42 10.65 -12.38 -5.90
C GLN A 42 11.78 -11.82 -5.03
N PRO A 43 13.00 -11.69 -5.54
CA PRO A 43 14.15 -11.30 -4.71
C PRO A 43 14.03 -9.85 -4.25
N LEU A 44 14.69 -9.54 -3.14
CA LEU A 44 14.78 -8.21 -2.55
C LEU A 44 16.26 -7.78 -2.54
N GLY A 45 16.51 -6.48 -2.70
CA GLY A 45 17.85 -5.92 -2.48
C GLY A 45 18.24 -6.02 -1.02
N LEU A 46 19.55 -6.11 -0.75
CA LEU A 46 20.12 -6.29 0.58
C LEU A 46 21.39 -5.43 0.74
N LEU A 47 21.64 -4.95 1.96
CA LEU A 47 22.80 -4.16 2.36
C LEU A 47 23.61 -4.91 3.43
N PHE A 48 24.78 -5.42 3.03
CA PHE A 48 25.73 -6.13 3.88
C PHE A 48 26.80 -5.19 4.46
N PRO A 49 27.44 -5.54 5.58
CA PRO A 49 28.77 -5.01 5.90
C PRO A 49 29.81 -5.40 4.84
N GLU A 50 30.72 -4.48 4.51
CA GLU A 50 31.84 -4.70 3.58
C GLU A 50 32.77 -5.85 4.03
N GLU A 51 32.99 -5.97 5.34
CA GLU A 51 33.66 -7.10 6.01
C GLU A 51 32.60 -8.07 6.55
N SER A 52 31.90 -8.77 5.66
CA SER A 52 30.82 -9.68 6.03
C SER A 52 31.32 -10.95 6.74
N THR A 53 30.70 -11.26 7.88
CA THR A 53 30.85 -12.54 8.59
C THR A 53 29.76 -13.55 8.22
N GLU A 54 28.82 -13.20 7.35
CA GLU A 54 27.73 -14.10 6.92
C GLU A 54 28.28 -15.26 6.08
N GLU A 55 28.04 -16.49 6.53
CA GLU A 55 28.46 -17.70 5.80
C GLU A 55 27.62 -17.92 4.53
N GLN A 56 26.37 -17.41 4.48
CA GLN A 56 25.45 -17.63 3.37
C GLN A 56 24.32 -16.58 3.29
N VAL A 57 24.03 -16.09 2.08
CA VAL A 57 22.81 -15.32 1.75
C VAL A 57 21.94 -16.10 0.76
N THR A 58 20.62 -15.90 0.81
CA THR A 58 19.66 -16.46 -0.15
C THR A 58 18.78 -15.36 -0.76
N LEU A 59 18.86 -15.18 -2.09
CA LEU A 59 17.92 -14.35 -2.84
C LEU A 59 16.74 -15.24 -3.29
N ALA A 60 15.56 -14.97 -2.72
CA ALA A 60 14.35 -15.76 -2.97
C ALA A 60 13.83 -15.60 -4.40
N CYS A 61 13.46 -16.69 -5.06
CA CYS A 61 12.74 -16.67 -6.32
C CYS A 61 11.91 -17.95 -6.49
N ARG A 62 10.59 -17.79 -6.59
CA ARG A 62 9.66 -18.91 -6.80
C ARG A 62 8.51 -18.47 -7.68
N ALA A 63 8.09 -19.33 -8.60
CA ALA A 63 6.94 -19.11 -9.47
C ALA A 63 6.07 -20.37 -9.55
N ARG A 64 4.75 -20.18 -9.49
CA ARG A 64 3.77 -21.21 -9.86
C ARG A 64 3.68 -21.28 -11.39
N ALA A 65 3.67 -22.49 -11.94
CA ALA A 65 3.63 -22.73 -13.38
C ALA A 65 3.15 -24.17 -13.66
N SER A 66 2.55 -24.41 -14.83
CA SER A 66 2.15 -25.75 -15.28
C SER A 66 2.51 -25.94 -16.76
N PRO A 67 3.52 -26.76 -17.12
CA PRO A 67 4.42 -27.52 -16.24
C PRO A 67 5.27 -26.64 -15.30
N PRO A 68 5.88 -27.22 -14.24
CA PRO A 68 6.70 -26.48 -13.28
C PRO A 68 7.82 -25.67 -13.94
N ALA A 69 8.12 -24.50 -13.36
CA ALA A 69 9.11 -23.59 -13.90
C ALA A 69 10.55 -24.07 -13.63
N THR A 70 11.42 -23.84 -14.61
CA THR A 70 12.87 -23.84 -14.45
C THR A 70 13.37 -22.42 -14.22
N TYR A 71 14.49 -22.26 -13.52
CA TYR A 71 14.99 -20.96 -13.05
C TYR A 71 16.40 -20.69 -13.55
N ARG A 72 16.66 -19.44 -13.96
CA ARG A 72 17.97 -18.93 -14.37
C ARG A 72 18.17 -17.55 -13.75
N TRP A 73 19.41 -17.12 -13.54
CA TRP A 73 19.71 -15.85 -12.89
C TRP A 73 20.61 -14.97 -13.76
N LYS A 74 20.34 -13.67 -13.80
CA LYS A 74 21.20 -12.65 -14.38
C LYS A 74 21.80 -11.81 -13.25
N MET A 75 23.10 -11.51 -13.33
CA MET A 75 23.81 -10.54 -12.49
C MET A 75 24.35 -9.43 -13.40
N ASN A 76 24.05 -8.17 -13.08
CA ASN A 76 24.40 -6.99 -13.89
C ASN A 76 24.00 -7.18 -15.38
N GLY A 77 22.81 -7.75 -15.60
CA GLY A 77 22.26 -8.07 -16.94
C GLY A 77 22.84 -9.31 -17.63
N THR A 78 23.94 -9.88 -17.11
CA THR A 78 24.62 -11.05 -17.70
C THR A 78 24.16 -12.36 -17.04
N GLU A 79 23.87 -13.39 -17.82
CA GLU A 79 23.40 -14.68 -17.28
C GLU A 79 24.50 -15.43 -16.52
N MET A 80 24.18 -15.88 -15.30
CA MET A 80 25.10 -16.56 -14.39
C MET A 80 25.25 -18.04 -14.76
N LYS A 81 26.50 -18.51 -14.81
CA LYS A 81 26.81 -19.95 -14.91
C LYS A 81 26.90 -20.53 -13.50
N LEU A 82 25.89 -21.30 -13.11
CA LEU A 82 25.79 -21.90 -11.77
C LEU A 82 26.25 -23.36 -11.85
N GLU A 83 27.49 -23.63 -11.42
CA GLU A 83 28.06 -24.98 -11.44
C GLU A 83 27.81 -25.72 -10.12
N PRO A 84 27.52 -27.04 -10.13
CA PRO A 84 27.32 -27.83 -8.92
C PRO A 84 28.54 -27.77 -7.99
N GLY A 85 28.32 -27.44 -6.72
CA GLY A 85 29.38 -27.30 -5.71
C GLY A 85 30.13 -25.96 -5.74
N SER A 86 29.79 -25.03 -6.65
CA SER A 86 30.31 -23.66 -6.61
C SER A 86 29.69 -22.82 -5.47
N ARG A 87 30.22 -21.60 -5.26
CA ARG A 87 29.71 -20.65 -4.24
C ARG A 87 28.30 -20.12 -4.53
N HIS A 88 27.88 -20.15 -5.80
CA HIS A 88 26.58 -19.68 -6.28
C HIS A 88 25.71 -20.89 -6.63
N GLN A 89 24.71 -21.20 -5.81
CA GLN A 89 23.90 -22.42 -5.94
C GLN A 89 22.43 -22.08 -6.19
N LEU A 90 21.77 -22.88 -7.04
CA LEU A 90 20.34 -22.75 -7.32
C LEU A 90 19.56 -23.79 -6.51
N VAL A 91 18.76 -23.35 -5.55
CA VAL A 91 18.01 -24.23 -4.64
C VAL A 91 16.52 -23.89 -4.71
N GLY A 92 15.74 -24.72 -5.41
CA GLY A 92 14.29 -24.51 -5.56
C GLY A 92 13.89 -23.21 -6.26
N GLY A 93 14.78 -22.65 -7.08
CA GLY A 93 14.64 -21.35 -7.74
C GLY A 93 15.42 -20.22 -7.08
N ASN A 94 15.65 -20.31 -5.76
CA ASN A 94 16.42 -19.34 -5.00
C ASN A 94 17.90 -19.37 -5.38
N LEU A 95 18.56 -18.21 -5.45
CA LEU A 95 20.01 -18.11 -5.57
C LEU A 95 20.64 -18.02 -4.18
N VAL A 96 21.39 -19.05 -3.82
CA VAL A 96 22.21 -19.12 -2.61
C VAL A 96 23.63 -18.67 -2.94
N ILE A 97 24.20 -17.79 -2.12
CA ILE A 97 25.59 -17.32 -2.25
C ILE A 97 26.30 -17.58 -0.91
N THR A 98 27.32 -18.43 -0.90
CA THR A 98 28.13 -18.68 0.31
C THR A 98 29.30 -17.68 0.42
N ASN A 99 29.59 -17.18 1.61
CA ASN A 99 30.60 -16.15 1.90
C ASN A 99 30.55 -14.97 0.89
N PRO A 100 29.47 -14.16 0.85
CA PRO A 100 29.31 -13.05 -0.09
C PRO A 100 30.36 -11.95 0.10
N THR A 101 30.90 -11.41 -1.00
CA THR A 101 31.95 -10.39 -0.99
C THR A 101 31.63 -9.21 -1.93
N LYS A 102 32.05 -8.00 -1.54
CA LYS A 102 31.85 -6.80 -2.36
C LYS A 102 32.46 -6.89 -3.76
N ALA A 103 33.60 -7.57 -3.90
CA ALA A 103 34.33 -7.65 -5.17
C ALA A 103 33.68 -8.58 -6.20
N GLN A 104 32.95 -9.62 -5.76
CA GLN A 104 32.38 -10.65 -6.64
C GLN A 104 30.87 -10.62 -6.73
N ASP A 105 30.18 -10.15 -5.69
CA ASP A 105 28.73 -10.30 -5.53
C ASP A 105 27.98 -8.96 -5.47
N ALA A 106 28.67 -7.80 -5.42
CA ALA A 106 27.99 -6.51 -5.50
C ALA A 106 27.40 -6.31 -6.91
N GLY A 107 26.10 -6.09 -7.02
CA GLY A 107 25.44 -5.96 -8.31
C GLY A 107 23.92 -6.04 -8.27
N VAL A 108 23.32 -5.99 -9.46
CA VAL A 108 21.88 -6.11 -9.68
C VAL A 108 21.55 -7.53 -10.13
N TYR A 109 20.73 -8.23 -9.34
CA TYR A 109 20.29 -9.58 -9.63
C TYR A 109 18.84 -9.60 -10.14
N GLN A 110 18.57 -10.47 -11.12
CA GLN A 110 17.24 -10.80 -11.62
C GLN A 110 17.12 -12.31 -11.78
N CYS A 111 15.99 -12.86 -11.33
CA CYS A 111 15.61 -14.24 -11.58
C CYS A 111 14.71 -14.33 -12.81
N LEU A 112 14.86 -15.38 -13.61
CA LEU A 112 14.05 -15.72 -14.78
C LEU A 112 13.37 -17.06 -14.54
N ALA A 113 12.05 -17.08 -14.46
CA ALA A 113 11.25 -18.29 -14.35
C ALA A 113 10.69 -18.67 -15.73
N SER A 114 10.90 -19.91 -16.18
CA SER A 114 10.64 -20.37 -17.56
C SER A 114 9.91 -21.71 -17.59
N ASN A 115 8.86 -21.86 -18.40
CA ASN A 115 8.26 -23.17 -18.72
C ASN A 115 7.91 -23.29 -20.22
N ALA A 116 7.11 -24.29 -20.59
CA ALA A 116 6.71 -24.54 -21.98
C ALA A 116 5.86 -23.42 -22.62
N VAL A 117 5.20 -22.58 -21.82
CA VAL A 117 4.43 -21.42 -22.31
C VAL A 117 5.35 -20.23 -22.56
N GLY A 118 6.31 -19.98 -21.66
CA GLY A 118 7.23 -18.86 -21.80
C GLY A 118 8.02 -18.55 -20.55
N THR A 119 8.63 -17.36 -20.56
CA THR A 119 9.54 -16.88 -19.52
C THR A 119 9.12 -15.52 -18.99
N VAL A 120 9.24 -15.33 -17.67
CA VAL A 120 9.08 -14.04 -17.00
C VAL A 120 10.31 -13.74 -16.15
N ILE A 121 10.66 -12.45 -16.04
CA ILE A 121 11.74 -11.95 -15.19
C ILE A 121 11.18 -11.27 -13.94
N SER A 122 11.88 -11.42 -12.82
CA SER A 122 11.52 -10.81 -11.53
C SER A 122 11.93 -9.34 -11.47
N ARG A 123 11.50 -8.65 -10.40
CA ARG A 123 12.09 -7.38 -9.99
C ARG A 123 13.59 -7.49 -9.76
N GLU A 124 14.26 -6.34 -9.85
CA GLU A 124 15.68 -6.19 -9.58
C GLU A 124 15.97 -6.20 -8.07
N ALA A 125 16.91 -7.02 -7.67
CA ALA A 125 17.44 -7.09 -6.32
C ALA A 125 18.90 -6.61 -6.32
N VAL A 126 19.17 -5.46 -5.72
CA VAL A 126 20.54 -4.91 -5.65
C VAL A 126 21.22 -5.42 -4.40
N LEU A 127 22.29 -6.21 -4.56
CA LEU A 127 23.18 -6.61 -3.47
C LEU A 127 24.22 -5.50 -3.27
N ARG A 128 24.27 -4.93 -2.06
CA ARG A 128 25.12 -3.78 -1.70
C ARG A 128 25.97 -4.10 -0.50
N PHE A 129 27.10 -3.42 -0.39
CA PHE A 129 28.05 -3.55 0.72
C PHE A 129 28.31 -2.16 1.30
N GLY A 130 27.74 -1.91 2.47
CA GLY A 130 27.91 -0.72 3.27
C GLY A 130 29.19 -0.77 4.10
N PHE A 131 29.74 0.41 4.41
CA PHE A 131 30.98 0.55 5.14
C PHE A 131 30.90 1.73 6.11
N LEU A 132 31.69 1.66 7.17
CA LEU A 132 31.89 2.73 8.13
C LEU A 132 33.32 2.63 8.61
N GLN A 133 34.15 3.59 8.21
CA GLN A 133 35.55 3.67 8.63
C GLN A 133 35.65 4.18 10.08
N GLU A 134 36.82 4.02 10.69
CA GLU A 134 37.11 4.62 12.00
C GLU A 134 37.30 6.13 11.90
N PHE A 135 37.00 6.86 12.98
CA PHE A 135 37.32 8.29 13.07
C PHE A 135 38.84 8.55 13.04
N SER A 136 39.25 9.78 12.71
CA SER A 136 40.65 10.20 12.82
C SER A 136 41.19 9.93 14.24
N LYS A 137 42.45 9.49 14.31
CA LYS A 137 43.17 9.27 15.57
C LYS A 137 43.68 10.56 16.20
N GLU A 138 43.66 11.66 15.45
CA GLU A 138 44.06 13.00 15.88
C GLU A 138 43.16 13.53 17.01
N GLU A 139 43.73 14.34 17.89
CA GLU A 139 42.96 15.02 18.93
C GLU A 139 42.10 16.12 18.31
N ARG A 140 41.00 16.46 18.99
CA ARG A 140 40.01 17.41 18.49
C ARG A 140 40.17 18.73 19.20
N ASP A 141 40.21 19.82 18.44
CA ASP A 141 40.36 21.16 18.99
C ASP A 141 39.33 21.45 20.09
N PRO A 142 39.74 22.04 21.24
CA PRO A 142 38.83 22.39 22.31
C PRO A 142 37.92 23.54 21.87
N VAL A 143 36.61 23.33 21.98
CA VAL A 143 35.60 24.33 21.65
C VAL A 143 35.45 25.28 22.84
N LYS A 144 35.50 26.59 22.59
CA LYS A 144 35.25 27.62 23.60
C LYS A 144 33.88 28.25 23.37
N ALA A 145 33.08 28.37 24.42
CA ALA A 145 31.77 29.01 24.40
C ALA A 145 31.62 29.99 25.57
N HIS A 146 30.99 31.15 25.36
CA HIS A 146 30.60 32.02 26.48
C HIS A 146 29.44 31.39 27.24
N GLU A 147 29.35 31.58 28.56
CA GLU A 147 28.18 31.13 29.33
C GLU A 147 26.92 31.88 28.85
N GLY A 148 25.79 31.17 28.77
CA GLY A 148 24.53 31.73 28.27
C GLY A 148 24.35 31.67 26.75
N TRP A 149 25.40 31.36 25.97
CA TRP A 149 25.40 31.41 24.50
C TRP A 149 25.15 30.04 23.85
N GLY A 150 24.80 30.03 22.56
CA GLY A 150 24.72 28.80 21.79
C GLY A 150 26.09 28.33 21.29
N VAL A 151 26.34 27.02 21.29
CA VAL A 151 27.57 26.39 20.76
C VAL A 151 27.25 25.21 19.86
N MET A 152 28.10 24.99 18.85
CA MET A 152 28.07 23.80 17.99
C MET A 152 29.35 23.01 18.18
N LEU A 153 29.23 21.71 18.41
CA LEU A 153 30.34 20.76 18.31
C LEU A 153 30.16 19.98 17.00
N PRO A 154 31.07 20.12 16.03
CA PRO A 154 30.97 19.38 14.77
C PRO A 154 31.16 17.89 15.01
N CYS A 155 30.50 16.99 14.29
CA CYS A 155 30.79 15.55 14.41
C CYS A 155 31.98 15.15 13.53
N ASN A 156 32.01 15.61 12.27
CA ASN A 156 32.98 15.25 11.24
C ASN A 156 33.13 13.72 11.08
N PRO A 157 32.04 13.01 10.70
CA PRO A 157 32.08 11.55 10.55
C PRO A 157 33.08 11.11 9.46
N PRO A 158 33.74 9.95 9.63
CA PRO A 158 34.66 9.39 8.65
C PRO A 158 33.92 8.91 7.40
N ALA A 159 34.65 8.47 6.36
CA ALA A 159 34.01 7.99 5.13
C ALA A 159 33.10 6.77 5.41
N HIS A 160 31.88 6.82 4.86
CA HIS A 160 30.80 5.89 5.17
C HIS A 160 29.85 5.68 3.99
N TYR A 161 29.07 4.59 4.06
CA TYR A 161 27.90 4.39 3.23
C TYR A 161 26.71 5.25 3.76
N PRO A 162 25.90 5.89 2.90
CA PRO A 162 24.83 6.80 3.34
C PRO A 162 23.80 6.17 4.28
N GLY A 163 23.17 6.99 5.14
CA GLY A 163 22.14 6.56 6.09
C GLY A 163 22.65 6.30 7.51
N LEU A 164 23.72 6.98 7.92
CA LEU A 164 24.17 6.94 9.32
C LEU A 164 23.14 7.60 10.26
N SER A 165 23.11 7.10 11.49
CA SER A 165 22.46 7.75 12.63
C SER A 165 23.52 8.26 13.61
N TYR A 166 23.22 9.36 14.31
CA TYR A 166 24.19 10.04 15.17
C TYR A 166 23.66 10.23 16.59
N ARG A 167 24.54 9.97 17.56
CA ARG A 167 24.36 10.31 18.98
C ARG A 167 25.63 10.96 19.50
N TRP A 168 25.56 11.68 20.62
CA TRP A 168 26.74 12.21 21.30
C TRP A 168 26.79 11.71 22.73
N LEU A 169 28.00 11.52 23.26
CA LEU A 169 28.24 11.20 24.66
C LEU A 169 29.02 12.30 25.36
N LEU A 170 28.74 12.47 26.66
CA LEU A 170 29.40 13.44 27.53
C LEU A 170 30.27 12.74 28.59
N ASN A 171 31.56 13.05 28.56
CA ASN A 171 32.65 12.56 29.41
C ASN A 171 32.98 11.06 29.27
N GLU A 172 31.98 10.18 29.35
CA GLU A 172 32.17 8.73 29.30
C GLU A 172 30.92 7.99 28.77
N PHE A 173 31.11 6.80 28.21
CA PHE A 173 30.01 5.96 27.73
C PHE A 173 29.30 5.29 28.93
N PRO A 174 27.95 5.21 28.95
CA PRO A 174 26.99 5.58 27.89
C PRO A 174 26.20 6.86 28.25
N ASN A 175 26.87 7.93 28.68
CA ASN A 175 26.21 9.20 29.01
C ASN A 175 25.79 9.94 27.73
N PHE A 176 24.82 9.37 27.02
CA PHE A 176 24.30 9.94 25.78
C PHE A 176 23.50 11.21 26.05
N ILE A 177 23.79 12.23 25.26
CA ILE A 177 23.08 13.49 25.29
C ILE A 177 21.74 13.29 24.58
N PRO A 178 20.60 13.54 25.26
CA PRO A 178 19.30 13.47 24.63
C PRO A 178 19.15 14.58 23.59
N THR A 179 18.30 14.37 22.59
CA THR A 179 17.78 15.47 21.79
C THR A 179 16.58 16.04 22.54
N ASP A 180 16.67 17.30 22.95
CA ASP A 180 15.68 18.04 23.73
C ASP A 180 15.58 19.50 23.24
N GLY A 181 14.79 20.35 23.91
CA GLY A 181 14.63 21.77 23.53
C GLY A 181 15.89 22.65 23.70
N ARG A 182 16.97 22.12 24.30
CA ARG A 182 18.25 22.79 24.55
C ARG A 182 19.40 22.10 23.81
N HIS A 183 19.39 20.78 23.65
CA HIS A 183 20.40 19.98 22.98
C HIS A 183 19.83 19.38 21.69
N PHE A 184 20.48 19.61 20.56
CA PHE A 184 20.03 19.08 19.28
C PHE A 184 21.16 18.36 18.55
N VAL A 185 20.97 17.08 18.23
CA VAL A 185 21.89 16.31 17.39
C VAL A 185 21.31 16.22 15.98
N SER A 186 21.93 16.95 15.05
CA SER A 186 21.58 16.87 13.63
C SER A 186 21.79 15.44 13.12
N GLN A 187 20.75 14.81 12.59
CA GLN A 187 20.88 13.50 11.95
C GLN A 187 21.44 13.63 10.52
N THR A 188 21.36 14.83 9.94
CA THR A 188 21.92 15.14 8.62
C THR A 188 23.45 15.33 8.64
N THR A 189 24.01 15.99 9.67
CA THR A 189 25.45 16.31 9.75
C THR A 189 26.19 15.62 10.90
N GLY A 190 25.44 15.00 11.82
CA GLY A 190 25.95 14.50 13.09
C GLY A 190 26.25 15.59 14.12
N ASN A 191 26.26 16.87 13.78
CA ASN A 191 26.69 17.94 14.69
C ASN A 191 25.77 18.05 15.92
N LEU A 192 26.38 18.28 17.09
CA LEU A 192 25.66 18.64 18.32
C LEU A 192 25.57 20.16 18.42
N TYR A 193 24.37 20.65 18.72
CA TYR A 193 24.09 22.03 19.02
C TYR A 193 23.55 22.14 20.45
N ILE A 194 24.01 23.14 21.19
CA ILE A 194 23.51 23.49 22.53
C ILE A 194 22.99 24.91 22.44
N ALA A 195 21.72 25.14 22.77
CA ALA A 195 21.04 26.44 22.61
C ALA A 195 21.59 27.51 23.56
N ARG A 196 21.97 27.07 24.76
CA ARG A 196 22.50 27.86 25.86
C ARG A 196 23.44 27.00 26.68
N THR A 197 24.72 27.31 26.63
CA THR A 197 25.76 26.74 27.48
C THR A 197 25.62 27.21 28.92
N ASN A 198 26.00 26.34 29.85
CA ASN A 198 26.25 26.68 31.26
C ASN A 198 27.36 25.77 31.82
N ALA A 199 27.67 25.92 33.11
CA ALA A 199 28.65 25.08 33.78
C ALA A 199 28.36 23.55 33.76
N SER A 200 27.11 23.09 33.55
CA SER A 200 26.81 21.65 33.46
C SER A 200 27.16 21.03 32.12
N ASP A 201 27.38 21.85 31.09
CA ASP A 201 27.76 21.40 29.75
C ASP A 201 29.29 21.38 29.57
N LEU A 202 30.05 21.66 30.62
CA LEU A 202 31.51 21.51 30.59
C LEU A 202 31.89 20.03 30.56
N GLY A 203 32.71 19.64 29.60
CA GLY A 203 33.19 18.26 29.52
C GLY A 203 33.77 17.86 28.17
N ASN A 204 34.04 16.57 28.06
CA ASN A 204 34.63 15.93 26.90
C ASN A 204 33.53 15.25 26.08
N TYR A 205 33.27 15.77 24.88
CA TYR A 205 32.20 15.30 24.00
C TYR A 205 32.74 14.37 22.91
N SER A 206 32.12 13.21 22.70
CA SER A 206 32.44 12.31 21.59
C SER A 206 31.20 11.98 20.76
N CYS A 207 31.34 12.05 19.44
CA CYS A 207 30.28 11.71 18.48
C CYS A 207 30.28 10.21 18.23
N LEU A 208 29.12 9.57 18.33
CA LEU A 208 28.85 8.21 17.92
C LEU A 208 28.18 8.24 16.54
N ALA A 209 28.83 7.64 15.55
CA ALA A 209 28.24 7.35 14.25
C ALA A 209 27.87 5.86 14.18
N THR A 210 26.62 5.55 13.85
CA THR A 210 26.13 4.17 13.70
C THR A 210 25.54 3.95 12.31
N SER A 211 26.09 2.96 11.60
CA SER A 211 25.57 2.41 10.34
C SER A 211 24.68 1.21 10.63
N HIS A 212 23.47 1.22 10.06
CA HIS A 212 22.49 0.14 10.14
C HIS A 212 22.49 -0.62 8.81
N MET A 213 22.67 -1.94 8.87
CA MET A 213 22.73 -2.83 7.71
C MET A 213 21.85 -4.06 8.02
N ASP A 214 21.39 -4.79 7.02
CA ASP A 214 20.29 -5.75 7.19
C ASP A 214 20.59 -6.90 8.17
N PHE A 215 21.88 -7.21 8.36
CA PHE A 215 22.37 -8.30 9.21
C PHE A 215 23.26 -7.82 10.38
N SER A 216 23.63 -6.54 10.45
CA SER A 216 24.52 -6.03 11.50
C SER A 216 24.45 -4.51 11.69
N THR A 217 24.93 -4.05 12.84
CA THR A 217 25.17 -2.62 13.08
C THR A 217 26.64 -2.38 13.35
N LYS A 218 27.25 -1.41 12.68
CA LYS A 218 28.62 -0.95 12.99
C LYS A 218 28.55 0.43 13.62
N SER A 219 29.26 0.62 14.73
CA SER A 219 29.28 1.85 15.51
C SER A 219 30.71 2.27 15.79
N VAL A 220 31.04 3.54 15.52
CA VAL A 220 32.38 4.11 15.74
C VAL A 220 32.26 5.43 16.51
N PHE A 221 33.22 5.69 17.40
CA PHE A 221 33.27 6.89 18.24
C PHE A 221 34.38 7.84 17.78
N SER A 222 34.09 9.14 17.77
CA SER A 222 35.13 10.15 17.61
C SER A 222 36.03 10.19 18.84
N LYS A 223 37.25 10.70 18.68
CA LYS A 223 38.01 11.25 19.83
C LYS A 223 37.17 12.31 20.55
N PHE A 224 37.53 12.59 21.80
CA PHE A 224 36.85 13.60 22.60
C PHE A 224 37.23 15.01 22.13
N ALA A 225 36.25 15.90 22.02
CA ALA A 225 36.43 17.35 21.90
C ALA A 225 36.00 17.99 23.24
N GLN A 226 36.88 18.77 23.85
CA GLN A 226 36.59 19.40 25.14
C GLN A 226 35.82 20.72 24.94
N LEU A 227 34.65 20.85 25.57
CA LEU A 227 33.91 22.10 25.65
C LEU A 227 34.34 22.87 26.91
N ASN A 228 34.82 24.10 26.71
CA ASN A 228 35.29 25.00 27.77
C ASN A 228 34.49 26.31 27.77
N LEU A 229 34.22 26.86 28.96
CA LEU A 229 33.60 28.18 29.08
C LEU A 229 34.66 29.29 28.95
N ALA A 230 34.35 30.28 28.12
CA ALA A 230 34.99 31.58 28.12
C ALA A 230 34.31 32.48 29.17
N ALA A 231 34.89 33.65 29.45
CA ALA A 231 34.31 34.64 30.35
C ALA A 231 32.85 34.96 29.97
N GLU A 232 32.00 35.17 30.98
CA GLU A 232 30.58 35.46 30.79
C GLU A 232 30.40 36.70 29.87
N ASP A 233 29.54 36.57 28.87
CA ASP A 233 29.24 37.64 27.93
C ASP A 233 27.73 37.93 27.96
N PRO A 234 27.28 38.94 28.72
CA PRO A 234 25.86 39.22 28.92
C PRO A 234 25.19 39.87 27.70
N ARG A 235 25.89 40.02 26.56
CA ARG A 235 25.32 40.64 25.36
C ARG A 235 24.10 39.87 24.88
N LEU A 236 23.00 40.58 24.71
CA LEU A 236 21.77 40.09 24.09
C LEU A 236 21.86 40.29 22.58
N PHE A 237 21.58 39.24 21.80
CA PHE A 237 21.68 39.25 20.34
C PHE A 237 20.52 38.52 19.67
N ALA A 238 20.21 38.94 18.44
CA ALA A 238 19.15 38.36 17.62
C ALA A 238 19.44 36.89 17.25
N PRO A 239 18.41 36.10 16.88
CA PRO A 239 18.60 34.70 16.52
C PRO A 239 19.49 34.54 15.28
N SER A 240 20.18 33.41 15.18
CA SER A 240 20.93 33.01 13.99
C SER A 240 20.86 31.49 13.80
N ILE A 241 20.19 31.05 12.73
CA ILE A 241 19.95 29.65 12.38
C ILE A 241 21.26 28.99 11.93
N LYS A 242 21.70 27.99 12.69
CA LYS A 242 22.93 27.23 12.47
C LYS A 242 22.68 25.87 11.84
N ALA A 243 21.80 25.05 12.43
CA ALA A 243 21.30 23.85 11.77
C ALA A 243 20.14 24.25 10.85
N ARG A 244 20.17 23.81 9.59
CA ARG A 244 19.14 24.10 8.59
C ARG A 244 18.94 22.90 7.68
N PHE A 245 17.69 22.61 7.37
CA PHE A 245 17.31 21.64 6.35
C PHE A 245 17.73 22.13 4.95
N PRO A 246 17.94 21.21 3.98
CA PRO A 246 18.34 21.57 2.62
C PRO A 246 17.30 22.43 1.89
N THR A 247 17.78 23.31 0.99
CA THR A 247 16.93 24.13 0.10
C THR A 247 15.95 23.28 -0.71
N GLU A 248 16.35 22.07 -1.09
CA GLU A 248 15.47 21.04 -1.67
C GLU A 248 15.62 19.74 -0.88
N THR A 249 14.53 19.30 -0.24
CA THR A 249 14.46 18.02 0.47
C THR A 249 13.64 17.05 -0.37
N TYR A 250 14.30 16.05 -0.94
CA TYR A 250 13.66 15.02 -1.76
C TYR A 250 13.09 13.91 -0.87
N ALA A 251 11.79 13.69 -0.97
CA ALA A 251 11.04 12.78 -0.09
C ALA A 251 10.31 11.72 -0.91
N LEU A 252 10.35 10.45 -0.50
CA LEU A 252 9.54 9.40 -1.13
C LEU A 252 8.19 9.27 -0.40
N VAL A 253 7.11 9.12 -1.17
CA VAL A 253 5.76 8.86 -0.62
C VAL A 253 5.80 7.66 0.34
N GLY A 254 5.16 7.82 1.50
CA GLY A 254 5.10 6.82 2.57
C GLY A 254 6.30 6.80 3.53
N GLN A 255 7.41 7.47 3.21
CA GLN A 255 8.55 7.56 4.13
C GLN A 255 8.36 8.68 5.17
N GLN A 256 9.00 8.53 6.33
CA GLN A 256 9.16 9.61 7.30
C GLN A 256 10.23 10.59 6.82
N VAL A 257 9.95 11.89 6.91
CA VAL A 257 10.93 12.96 6.69
C VAL A 257 11.01 13.86 7.91
N THR A 258 12.22 14.25 8.29
CA THR A 258 12.48 15.19 9.38
C THR A 258 13.20 16.41 8.82
N LEU A 259 12.61 17.59 8.95
CA LEU A 259 13.26 18.86 8.64
C LEU A 259 13.90 19.42 9.92
N GLU A 260 15.20 19.74 9.86
CA GLU A 260 15.98 20.22 11.00
C GLU A 260 16.14 21.75 10.98
N CYS A 261 15.92 22.42 12.11
CA CYS A 261 16.17 23.85 12.26
C CYS A 261 16.57 24.21 13.69
N PHE A 262 17.77 24.75 13.88
CA PHE A 262 18.26 25.13 15.21
C PHE A 262 18.99 26.48 15.15
N ALA A 263 18.70 27.37 16.11
CA ALA A 263 19.24 28.71 16.13
C ALA A 263 19.90 29.06 17.47
N PHE A 264 20.97 29.86 17.41
CA PHE A 264 21.58 30.49 18.59
C PHE A 264 21.02 31.89 18.76
N GLY A 265 20.81 32.33 20.00
CA GLY A 265 20.34 33.68 20.32
C GLY A 265 20.39 33.91 21.82
N ASN A 266 20.51 35.16 22.25
CA ASN A 266 20.39 35.54 23.66
C ASN A 266 19.35 36.65 23.84
N PRO A 267 18.17 36.38 24.42
CA PRO A 267 17.72 35.11 24.99
C PRO A 267 17.52 33.99 23.94
N VAL A 268 17.45 32.73 24.39
CA VAL A 268 17.25 31.56 23.52
C VAL A 268 16.00 31.76 22.64
N PRO A 269 16.11 31.58 21.31
CA PRO A 269 14.99 31.77 20.40
C PRO A 269 13.96 30.64 20.48
N ARG A 270 12.68 31.00 20.32
CA ARG A 270 11.64 30.01 20.00
C ARG A 270 11.71 29.65 18.52
N ILE A 271 11.52 28.37 18.21
CA ILE A 271 11.35 27.88 16.84
C ILE A 271 9.86 27.82 16.51
N LYS A 272 9.50 28.23 15.30
CA LYS A 272 8.16 28.10 14.72
C LYS A 272 8.28 27.55 13.32
N TRP A 273 7.48 26.54 13.00
CA TRP A 273 7.37 26.00 11.66
C TRP A 273 6.09 26.51 10.99
N ARG A 274 6.19 26.84 9.69
CA ARG A 274 5.02 27.08 8.83
C ARG A 274 5.24 26.50 7.44
N LYS A 275 4.15 26.05 6.82
CA LYS A 275 4.10 25.83 5.37
C LYS A 275 3.74 27.17 4.72
N VAL A 276 4.52 27.60 3.73
CA VAL A 276 4.38 28.92 3.08
C VAL A 276 3.26 28.90 2.03
N ASP A 277 3.03 27.76 1.40
CA ASP A 277 2.08 27.54 0.32
C ASP A 277 0.86 26.68 0.72
N GLY A 278 0.57 26.56 2.03
CA GLY A 278 -0.59 25.82 2.53
C GLY A 278 -0.70 25.82 4.05
N SER A 279 -1.51 24.92 4.60
CA SER A 279 -1.63 24.69 6.05
C SER A 279 -0.66 23.60 6.51
N LEU A 280 0.10 23.87 7.57
CA LEU A 280 0.82 22.82 8.32
C LEU A 280 -0.18 22.08 9.22
N SER A 281 -0.16 20.75 9.24
CA SER A 281 -1.03 19.98 10.15
C SER A 281 -0.70 20.30 11.60
N PRO A 282 -1.69 20.57 12.49
CA PRO A 282 -1.44 20.88 13.90
C PRO A 282 -0.68 19.77 14.65
N GLN A 283 -0.79 18.52 14.18
CA GLN A 283 -0.13 17.36 14.79
C GLN A 283 1.39 17.32 14.52
N TRP A 284 1.88 18.06 13.52
CA TRP A 284 3.30 18.13 13.16
C TRP A 284 3.95 19.45 13.61
N ALA A 285 3.13 20.44 13.97
CA ALA A 285 3.56 21.77 14.38
C ALA A 285 4.12 21.78 15.82
N THR A 286 5.31 21.20 15.99
CA THR A 286 6.08 21.27 17.23
C THR A 286 6.72 22.66 17.39
N ALA A 287 6.91 23.12 18.63
CA ALA A 287 7.77 24.27 18.95
C ALA A 287 9.27 23.86 19.06
N GLU A 288 9.62 22.74 18.42
CA GLU A 288 10.89 22.02 18.56
C GLU A 288 11.80 22.26 17.35
N PRO A 289 13.11 21.97 17.49
CA PRO A 289 14.06 22.14 16.38
C PRO A 289 13.87 21.14 15.22
N THR A 290 12.85 20.30 15.23
CA THR A 290 12.53 19.38 14.14
C THR A 290 11.04 19.39 13.80
N LEU A 291 10.74 19.48 12.51
CA LEU A 291 9.42 19.18 11.96
C LEU A 291 9.44 17.76 11.38
N GLN A 292 8.68 16.85 11.98
CA GLN A 292 8.53 15.48 11.49
C GLN A 292 7.26 15.34 10.65
N ILE A 293 7.41 14.78 9.46
CA ILE A 293 6.32 14.36 8.56
C ILE A 293 6.36 12.82 8.57
N PRO A 294 5.49 12.13 9.36
CA PRO A 294 5.67 10.69 9.64
C PRO A 294 5.47 9.77 8.43
N SER A 295 4.68 10.20 7.45
CA SER A 295 4.43 9.47 6.21
C SER A 295 4.11 10.51 5.12
N VAL A 296 5.07 10.76 4.23
CA VAL A 296 4.96 11.81 3.22
C VAL A 296 3.89 11.47 2.18
N SER A 297 3.02 12.42 1.91
CA SER A 297 2.01 12.42 0.85
C SER A 297 2.31 13.48 -0.22
N PHE A 298 1.59 13.49 -1.33
CA PHE A 298 1.71 14.59 -2.32
C PHE A 298 1.19 15.93 -1.80
N GLU A 299 0.36 15.95 -0.75
CA GLU A 299 -0.11 17.19 -0.11
C GLU A 299 0.99 17.87 0.73
N ASP A 300 2.01 17.11 1.12
CA ASP A 300 3.19 17.60 1.85
C ASP A 300 4.21 18.28 0.93
N GLU A 301 4.07 18.20 -0.39
CA GLU A 301 4.91 18.96 -1.30
C GLU A 301 4.69 20.47 -1.13
N GLY A 302 5.77 21.25 -1.08
CA GLY A 302 5.66 22.70 -0.91
C GLY A 302 6.87 23.35 -0.25
N ALA A 303 6.76 24.66 -0.04
CA ALA A 303 7.76 25.47 0.64
C ALA A 303 7.49 25.49 2.16
N TYR A 304 8.49 25.11 2.93
CA TYR A 304 8.48 25.13 4.39
C TYR A 304 9.40 26.24 4.87
N GLU A 305 9.01 26.91 5.94
CA GLU A 305 9.82 27.91 6.62
C GLU A 305 9.94 27.55 8.10
N CYS A 306 11.18 27.62 8.59
CA CYS A 306 11.47 27.71 10.00
C CYS A 306 11.78 29.17 10.36
N GLU A 307 11.12 29.67 11.41
CA GLU A 307 11.33 30.99 12.00
C GLU A 307 11.90 30.83 13.41
N ALA A 308 13.06 31.42 13.67
CA ALA A 308 13.68 31.54 14.98
C ALA A 308 13.48 32.96 15.51
N GLU A 309 12.92 33.12 16.70
CA GLU A 309 12.48 34.43 17.21
C GLU A 309 12.84 34.65 18.69
N ASN A 310 13.40 35.80 19.05
CA ASN A 310 13.62 36.21 20.44
C ASN A 310 13.32 37.72 20.63
N SER A 311 13.55 38.25 21.84
CA SER A 311 13.29 39.66 22.17
C SER A 311 14.27 40.67 21.53
N ARG A 312 15.22 40.21 20.70
CA ARG A 312 16.18 41.03 19.94
C ARG A 312 15.98 40.96 18.42
N GLY A 313 15.20 40.01 17.91
CA GLY A 313 14.92 39.90 16.49
C GLY A 313 14.42 38.53 16.05
N ARG A 314 14.51 38.29 14.74
CA ARG A 314 14.05 37.09 14.04
C ARG A 314 15.07 36.69 12.98
N ASP A 315 15.25 35.39 12.78
CA ASP A 315 15.92 34.79 11.62
C ASP A 315 14.99 33.73 11.00
N THR A 316 15.09 33.50 9.70
CA THR A 316 14.20 32.61 8.95
C THR A 316 14.96 31.83 7.88
N VAL A 317 14.69 30.54 7.76
CA VAL A 317 15.18 29.72 6.65
C VAL A 317 14.03 29.03 5.93
N GLN A 318 14.06 29.07 4.60
CA GLN A 318 13.10 28.42 3.73
C GLN A 318 13.78 27.29 2.94
N GLY A 319 13.01 26.23 2.68
CA GLY A 319 13.38 25.15 1.77
C GLY A 319 12.13 24.45 1.26
N ARG A 320 12.25 23.71 0.15
CA ARG A 320 11.14 23.03 -0.51
C ARG A 320 11.22 21.53 -0.28
N VAL A 321 10.14 20.93 0.22
CA VAL A 321 9.96 19.47 0.17
C VAL A 321 9.47 19.12 -1.23
N ILE A 322 10.19 18.24 -1.92
CA ILE A 322 9.87 17.75 -3.27
C ILE A 322 9.50 16.29 -3.14
N VAL A 323 8.21 16.00 -3.26
CA VAL A 323 7.69 14.64 -3.14
C VAL A 323 7.92 13.86 -4.42
N GLN A 324 8.44 12.65 -4.27
CA GLN A 324 8.78 11.69 -5.31
C GLN A 324 8.11 10.36 -4.99
N ALA A 325 7.86 9.55 -6.01
CA ALA A 325 7.16 8.29 -5.89
C ALA A 325 7.77 7.25 -6.82
N GLN A 326 7.99 6.05 -6.28
CA GLN A 326 8.24 4.84 -7.08
C GLN A 326 7.06 4.56 -8.03
N PRO A 327 7.25 3.76 -9.09
CA PRO A 327 6.17 3.44 -10.00
C PRO A 327 5.04 2.67 -9.30
N GLU A 328 3.79 2.95 -9.65
CA GLU A 328 2.60 2.21 -9.25
C GLU A 328 1.67 1.98 -10.45
N TRP A 329 1.03 0.81 -10.55
CA TRP A 329 0.21 0.46 -11.69
C TRP A 329 -1.15 1.19 -11.71
N LEU A 330 -1.42 1.96 -12.78
CA LEU A 330 -2.75 2.47 -13.11
C LEU A 330 -3.54 1.50 -13.99
N LYS A 331 -2.84 0.78 -14.88
CA LYS A 331 -3.40 -0.25 -15.75
C LYS A 331 -2.35 -1.32 -16.02
N VAL A 332 -2.71 -2.56 -15.73
CA VAL A 332 -1.90 -3.76 -16.01
C VAL A 332 -2.45 -4.53 -17.21
N ILE A 333 -1.63 -5.46 -17.70
CA ILE A 333 -2.06 -6.54 -18.60
C ILE A 333 -2.62 -7.72 -17.82
N SER A 334 -3.42 -8.54 -18.48
CA SER A 334 -4.04 -9.75 -17.93
C SER A 334 -4.01 -10.87 -18.96
N ASP A 335 -4.00 -12.12 -18.48
CA ASP A 335 -4.03 -13.30 -19.33
C ASP A 335 -5.16 -13.21 -20.36
N THR A 336 -4.86 -13.53 -21.61
CA THR A 336 -5.77 -13.30 -22.75
C THR A 336 -5.75 -14.50 -23.69
N GLU A 337 -6.88 -15.18 -23.78
CA GLU A 337 -7.18 -16.11 -24.87
C GLU A 337 -7.70 -15.31 -26.08
N ALA A 338 -7.15 -15.54 -27.27
CA ALA A 338 -7.56 -14.82 -28.47
C ALA A 338 -7.51 -15.69 -29.73
N ASP A 339 -8.48 -15.51 -30.61
CA ASP A 339 -8.58 -16.23 -31.87
C ASP A 339 -7.44 -15.84 -32.84
N ILE A 340 -6.85 -16.82 -33.52
CA ILE A 340 -5.88 -16.56 -34.60
C ILE A 340 -6.50 -15.66 -35.69
N GLY A 341 -5.77 -14.62 -36.12
CA GLY A 341 -6.25 -13.61 -37.06
C GLY A 341 -7.04 -12.46 -36.42
N ALA A 342 -7.36 -12.50 -35.12
CA ALA A 342 -7.96 -11.37 -34.42
C ALA A 342 -6.96 -10.21 -34.21
N ASN A 343 -7.47 -9.01 -33.92
CA ASN A 343 -6.64 -7.88 -33.49
C ASN A 343 -6.66 -7.79 -31.96
N LEU A 344 -5.49 -7.63 -31.34
CA LEU A 344 -5.34 -7.47 -29.88
C LEU A 344 -4.69 -6.12 -29.57
N ARG A 345 -5.15 -5.46 -28.50
CA ARG A 345 -4.50 -4.30 -27.90
C ARG A 345 -4.43 -4.46 -26.40
N TRP A 346 -3.24 -4.69 -25.88
CA TRP A 346 -2.96 -4.49 -24.47
C TRP A 346 -2.51 -3.05 -24.25
N GLY A 347 -3.00 -2.45 -23.16
CA GLY A 347 -2.59 -1.12 -22.73
C GLY A 347 -2.08 -1.21 -21.30
N CYS A 348 -0.95 -0.58 -21.03
CA CYS A 348 -0.26 -0.59 -19.75
C CYS A 348 0.12 0.82 -19.35
N ALA A 349 -0.10 1.18 -18.08
CA ALA A 349 0.17 2.53 -17.58
C ALA A 349 0.55 2.49 -16.10
N ALA A 350 1.55 3.29 -15.73
CA ALA A 350 1.97 3.49 -14.36
C ALA A 350 1.98 4.98 -13.98
N ALA A 351 1.62 5.27 -12.73
CA ALA A 351 1.88 6.52 -12.06
C ALA A 351 3.26 6.48 -11.39
N GLY A 352 3.80 7.64 -11.02
CA GLY A 352 5.10 7.77 -10.35
C GLY A 352 5.69 9.16 -10.58
N LYS A 353 6.62 9.57 -9.72
CA LYS A 353 7.28 10.89 -9.79
C LYS A 353 8.77 10.72 -9.51
N PRO A 354 9.68 10.81 -10.50
CA PRO A 354 9.43 11.14 -11.92
C PRO A 354 8.53 10.13 -12.65
N ARG A 355 7.87 10.60 -13.72
CA ARG A 355 6.95 9.77 -14.52
C ARG A 355 7.67 8.51 -15.04
N PRO A 356 7.15 7.30 -14.80
CA PRO A 356 7.81 6.08 -15.25
C PRO A 356 7.89 5.97 -16.77
N THR A 357 9.02 5.48 -17.28
CA THR A 357 9.12 4.97 -18.65
C THR A 357 8.57 3.55 -18.68
N VAL A 358 7.87 3.20 -19.76
CA VAL A 358 7.22 1.89 -19.90
C VAL A 358 7.77 1.18 -21.13
N ARG A 359 8.13 -0.10 -20.96
CA ARG A 359 8.69 -0.98 -21.99
C ARG A 359 8.05 -2.36 -21.93
N TRP A 360 8.15 -3.11 -23.03
CA TRP A 360 7.54 -4.42 -23.17
C TRP A 360 8.61 -5.51 -23.33
N LEU A 361 8.40 -6.63 -22.65
CA LEU A 361 9.16 -7.86 -22.80
C LEU A 361 8.25 -8.96 -23.35
N ARG A 362 8.85 -9.89 -24.10
CA ARG A 362 8.25 -11.17 -24.48
C ARG A 362 9.22 -12.29 -24.14
N ASN A 363 8.75 -13.30 -23.42
CA ASN A 363 9.54 -14.41 -22.92
C ASN A 363 10.85 -13.96 -22.24
N GLY A 364 10.74 -12.91 -21.43
CA GLY A 364 11.83 -12.30 -20.67
C GLY A 364 12.79 -11.39 -21.45
N GLU A 365 12.65 -11.27 -22.77
CA GLU A 365 13.53 -10.45 -23.62
C GLU A 365 12.82 -9.21 -24.21
N PRO A 366 13.53 -8.08 -24.46
CA PRO A 366 12.89 -6.84 -24.91
C PRO A 366 12.26 -6.93 -26.30
N LEU A 367 11.02 -6.45 -26.44
CA LEU A 367 10.41 -6.25 -27.75
C LEU A 367 10.97 -4.99 -28.42
N ALA A 368 11.71 -5.18 -29.52
CA ALA A 368 12.38 -4.10 -30.23
C ALA A 368 11.40 -3.10 -30.86
N SER A 369 11.65 -1.82 -30.64
CA SER A 369 10.87 -0.70 -31.20
C SER A 369 11.53 -0.18 -32.49
N GLN A 370 11.32 -0.87 -33.63
CA GLN A 370 11.61 -0.30 -34.97
C GLN A 370 10.79 -0.91 -36.10
N GLY A 371 10.14 -0.04 -36.89
CA GLY A 371 10.66 0.26 -38.23
C GLY A 371 10.50 -0.75 -39.37
N SER A 372 9.28 -1.26 -39.61
CA SER A 372 8.94 -1.86 -40.91
C SER A 372 7.48 -1.63 -41.26
N ALA A 373 7.18 -1.26 -42.51
CA ALA A 373 5.81 -1.18 -43.04
C ALA A 373 5.09 -2.54 -43.08
N GLN A 374 5.80 -3.63 -42.76
CA GLN A 374 5.29 -5.00 -42.67
C GLN A 374 5.00 -5.45 -41.22
N ASN A 375 5.24 -4.61 -40.20
CA ASN A 375 5.17 -5.05 -38.80
C ASN A 375 3.73 -5.25 -38.32
N ARG A 376 3.36 -6.52 -38.21
CA ARG A 376 2.11 -7.05 -37.65
C ARG A 376 1.90 -6.68 -36.16
N VAL A 377 2.97 -6.31 -35.46
CA VAL A 377 2.98 -5.97 -34.03
C VAL A 377 3.52 -4.54 -33.85
N GLU A 378 2.72 -3.65 -33.26
CA GLU A 378 3.11 -2.28 -32.91
C GLU A 378 3.43 -2.20 -31.42
N VAL A 379 4.66 -1.79 -31.09
CA VAL A 379 5.11 -1.57 -29.71
C VAL A 379 5.19 -0.06 -29.46
N SER A 380 4.46 0.43 -28.46
CA SER A 380 4.57 1.80 -27.95
C SER A 380 4.71 1.78 -26.43
N ALA A 381 5.14 2.89 -25.84
CA ALA A 381 5.32 2.97 -24.39
C ALA A 381 4.05 2.55 -23.61
N GLY A 382 2.85 2.98 -24.04
CA GLY A 382 1.59 2.69 -23.34
C GLY A 382 0.76 1.52 -23.90
N ASP A 383 0.98 1.11 -25.15
CA ASP A 383 0.20 0.06 -25.83
C ASP A 383 1.11 -0.95 -26.55
N LEU A 384 0.76 -2.23 -26.45
CA LEU A 384 1.21 -3.30 -27.35
C LEU A 384 0.02 -3.74 -28.21
N ARG A 385 0.17 -3.72 -29.53
CA ARG A 385 -0.91 -4.03 -30.48
C ARG A 385 -0.49 -5.11 -31.46
N PHE A 386 -1.41 -6.01 -31.76
CA PHE A 386 -1.28 -7.04 -32.77
C PHE A 386 -2.39 -6.84 -33.81
N SER A 387 -2.01 -6.78 -35.08
CA SER A 387 -2.94 -6.73 -36.21
C SER A 387 -2.94 -8.11 -36.90
N LYS A 388 -3.99 -8.90 -36.70
CA LYS A 388 -4.05 -10.33 -37.06
C LYS A 388 -3.04 -11.19 -36.29
N LEU A 389 -3.46 -11.79 -35.18
CA LEU A 389 -2.64 -12.72 -34.39
C LEU A 389 -2.21 -13.96 -35.18
N SER A 390 -1.03 -14.52 -34.89
CA SER A 390 -0.59 -15.84 -35.32
C SER A 390 -0.33 -16.75 -34.11
N LEU A 391 -0.28 -18.08 -34.29
CA LEU A 391 0.08 -19.01 -33.21
C LEU A 391 1.43 -18.67 -32.58
N GLU A 392 2.36 -18.17 -33.38
CA GLU A 392 3.69 -17.70 -33.00
C GLU A 392 3.68 -16.43 -32.12
N ASP A 393 2.54 -15.79 -31.85
CA ASP A 393 2.44 -14.72 -30.84
C ASP A 393 2.28 -15.28 -29.43
N SER A 394 1.92 -16.56 -29.27
CA SER A 394 1.62 -17.11 -27.94
C SER A 394 2.82 -17.07 -26.98
N GLY A 395 2.53 -16.99 -25.68
CA GLY A 395 3.53 -17.08 -24.61
C GLY A 395 3.45 -15.93 -23.62
N MET A 396 4.52 -15.74 -22.83
CA MET A 396 4.53 -14.79 -21.73
C MET A 396 4.98 -13.41 -22.18
N TYR A 397 4.23 -12.39 -21.77
CA TYR A 397 4.56 -10.99 -21.96
C TYR A 397 4.66 -10.30 -20.61
N GLN A 398 5.54 -9.29 -20.53
CA GLN A 398 5.60 -8.41 -19.38
C GLN A 398 5.59 -6.96 -19.82
N CYS A 399 4.72 -6.17 -19.21
CA CYS A 399 4.88 -4.73 -19.17
C CYS A 399 5.79 -4.39 -17.99
N VAL A 400 6.75 -3.51 -18.22
CA VAL A 400 7.72 -3.04 -17.21
C VAL A 400 7.67 -1.53 -17.15
N ALA A 401 7.42 -0.98 -15.96
CA ALA A 401 7.42 0.46 -15.72
C ALA A 401 8.52 0.84 -14.73
N GLU A 402 9.31 1.84 -15.08
CA GLU A 402 10.61 2.11 -14.46
C GLU A 402 10.81 3.61 -14.21
N ASN A 403 11.30 3.97 -13.03
CA ASN A 403 11.87 5.28 -12.77
C ASN A 403 13.08 5.17 -11.84
N LYS A 404 13.75 6.30 -11.55
CA LYS A 404 14.96 6.34 -10.71
C LYS A 404 14.81 5.80 -9.27
N HIS A 405 13.60 5.47 -8.83
CA HIS A 405 13.30 4.92 -7.50
C HIS A 405 12.88 3.45 -7.52
N GLY A 406 12.61 2.86 -8.68
CA GLY A 406 12.24 1.45 -8.76
C GLY A 406 11.63 1.03 -10.09
N THR A 407 11.41 -0.27 -10.21
CA THR A 407 10.90 -0.94 -11.42
C THR A 407 9.82 -1.93 -11.04
N ILE A 408 8.64 -1.80 -11.65
CA ILE A 408 7.50 -2.69 -11.44
C ILE A 408 7.19 -3.50 -12.71
N TYR A 409 6.67 -4.71 -12.50
CA TYR A 409 6.42 -5.69 -13.55
C TYR A 409 4.95 -6.14 -13.49
N ALA A 410 4.33 -6.31 -14.65
CA ALA A 410 3.01 -6.91 -14.81
C ALA A 410 3.13 -7.96 -15.93
N SER A 411 2.87 -9.23 -15.60
CA SER A 411 2.96 -10.37 -16.51
C SER A 411 1.59 -10.85 -16.96
N ALA A 412 1.47 -11.25 -18.23
CA ALA A 412 0.29 -11.94 -18.76
C ALA A 412 0.67 -13.00 -19.80
N GLU A 413 -0.11 -14.07 -19.85
CA GLU A 413 -0.09 -15.06 -20.91
C GLU A 413 -0.95 -14.60 -22.10
N LEU A 414 -0.40 -14.71 -23.32
CA LEU A 414 -1.19 -14.68 -24.56
C LEU A 414 -1.33 -16.10 -25.09
N ALA A 415 -2.55 -16.61 -25.15
CA ALA A 415 -2.86 -17.92 -25.71
C ALA A 415 -3.64 -17.75 -27.01
N VAL A 416 -2.97 -17.89 -28.16
CA VAL A 416 -3.63 -17.78 -29.47
C VAL A 416 -4.26 -19.11 -29.85
N GLN A 417 -5.58 -19.13 -30.02
CA GLN A 417 -6.35 -20.35 -30.29
C GLN A 417 -6.60 -20.56 -31.78
N ALA A 418 -6.44 -21.82 -32.20
CA ALA A 418 -6.81 -22.34 -33.51
C ALA A 418 -7.46 -23.72 -33.35
N LEU A 419 -8.78 -23.78 -33.50
CA LEU A 419 -9.62 -24.96 -33.29
C LEU A 419 -10.62 -25.08 -34.44
N ALA A 420 -10.61 -26.22 -35.13
CA ALA A 420 -11.71 -26.61 -36.02
C ALA A 420 -13.01 -26.77 -35.21
N PRO A 421 -14.21 -26.60 -35.82
CA PRO A 421 -15.46 -26.65 -35.10
C PRO A 421 -15.71 -28.04 -34.49
N ASP A 422 -16.05 -28.11 -33.21
CA ASP A 422 -16.38 -29.35 -32.50
C ASP A 422 -17.74 -29.25 -31.78
N PHE A 423 -18.55 -30.29 -31.94
CA PHE A 423 -19.89 -30.43 -31.34
C PHE A 423 -19.95 -31.44 -30.19
N ARG A 424 -18.84 -32.06 -29.78
CA ARG A 424 -18.84 -33.08 -28.70
C ARG A 424 -19.34 -32.57 -27.35
N GLN A 425 -19.07 -31.31 -27.00
CA GLN A 425 -19.57 -30.69 -25.76
C GLN A 425 -20.96 -30.09 -25.92
N ASN A 426 -21.22 -29.40 -27.04
CA ASN A 426 -22.47 -28.67 -27.29
C ASN A 426 -23.18 -29.19 -28.56
N PRO A 427 -23.62 -30.46 -28.63
CA PRO A 427 -24.34 -30.98 -29.78
C PRO A 427 -25.73 -30.36 -29.88
N VAL A 428 -26.25 -30.22 -31.10
CA VAL A 428 -27.67 -29.90 -31.33
C VAL A 428 -28.52 -30.99 -30.66
N ARG A 429 -29.56 -30.60 -29.92
CA ARG A 429 -30.44 -31.56 -29.21
C ARG A 429 -30.99 -32.59 -30.20
N ARG A 430 -30.81 -33.88 -29.89
CA ARG A 430 -31.23 -35.00 -30.77
C ARG A 430 -32.73 -34.98 -31.07
N LEU A 431 -33.55 -34.60 -30.08
CA LEU A 431 -34.99 -34.38 -30.22
C LEU A 431 -35.31 -32.96 -29.78
N ILE A 432 -36.06 -32.25 -30.62
CA ILE A 432 -36.42 -30.84 -30.44
C ILE A 432 -37.96 -30.80 -30.52
N PRO A 433 -38.67 -30.85 -29.40
CA PRO A 433 -40.12 -30.75 -29.40
C PRO A 433 -40.52 -29.27 -29.54
N ALA A 434 -41.57 -28.97 -30.31
CA ALA A 434 -42.08 -27.60 -30.45
C ALA A 434 -43.60 -27.57 -30.69
N ALA A 435 -44.27 -26.57 -30.13
CA ALA A 435 -45.73 -26.43 -30.21
C ALA A 435 -46.20 -25.83 -31.55
N ARG A 436 -47.26 -26.39 -32.12
CA ARG A 436 -47.90 -25.90 -33.34
C ARG A 436 -48.43 -24.47 -33.19
N GLY A 437 -48.01 -23.58 -34.08
CA GLY A 437 -48.34 -22.14 -34.08
C GLY A 437 -47.37 -21.29 -33.24
N GLY A 438 -46.52 -21.91 -32.42
CA GLY A 438 -45.51 -21.23 -31.62
C GLY A 438 -44.25 -20.83 -32.40
N GLU A 439 -43.21 -20.46 -31.65
CA GLU A 439 -41.86 -20.14 -32.12
C GLU A 439 -40.85 -21.06 -31.39
N ILE A 440 -39.81 -21.53 -32.10
CA ILE A 440 -38.72 -22.34 -31.53
C ILE A 440 -37.37 -21.75 -31.91
N SER A 441 -36.42 -21.80 -30.98
CA SER A 441 -35.02 -21.43 -31.19
C SER A 441 -34.13 -22.66 -30.98
N ILE A 442 -33.36 -23.02 -32.00
CA ILE A 442 -32.46 -24.18 -31.99
C ILE A 442 -31.01 -23.68 -32.00
N ALA A 443 -30.36 -23.72 -30.84
CA ALA A 443 -29.00 -23.24 -30.69
C ALA A 443 -27.99 -24.12 -31.46
N CYS A 444 -27.03 -23.48 -32.13
CA CYS A 444 -25.85 -24.14 -32.70
C CYS A 444 -24.60 -23.35 -32.36
N GLN A 445 -23.89 -23.81 -31.33
CA GLN A 445 -22.73 -23.13 -30.75
C GLN A 445 -21.57 -24.13 -30.57
N PRO A 446 -20.94 -24.56 -31.69
CA PRO A 446 -19.77 -25.43 -31.64
C PRO A 446 -18.60 -24.71 -30.96
N ARG A 447 -17.70 -25.49 -30.35
CA ARG A 447 -16.42 -24.97 -29.89
C ARG A 447 -15.51 -24.80 -31.11
N ALA A 448 -15.15 -23.56 -31.45
CA ALA A 448 -14.35 -23.22 -32.61
C ALA A 448 -13.52 -21.96 -32.35
N ALA A 449 -12.30 -21.90 -32.88
CA ALA A 449 -11.41 -20.75 -32.80
C ALA A 449 -10.68 -20.59 -34.16
N PRO A 450 -10.94 -19.53 -34.95
CA PRO A 450 -11.93 -18.49 -34.70
C PRO A 450 -13.37 -18.98 -34.80
N LYS A 451 -14.32 -18.17 -34.33
CA LYS A 451 -15.76 -18.45 -34.47
C LYS A 451 -16.12 -18.93 -35.87
N ALA A 452 -16.80 -20.08 -35.92
CA ALA A 452 -17.25 -20.69 -37.16
C ALA A 452 -18.45 -19.95 -37.78
N THR A 453 -18.49 -19.87 -39.11
CA THR A 453 -19.72 -19.54 -39.83
C THR A 453 -20.69 -20.71 -39.72
N VAL A 454 -21.95 -20.41 -39.44
CA VAL A 454 -23.01 -21.41 -39.23
C VAL A 454 -24.01 -21.37 -40.38
N LEU A 455 -24.39 -22.55 -40.87
CA LEU A 455 -25.37 -22.75 -41.92
C LEU A 455 -26.29 -23.91 -41.53
N TRP A 456 -27.60 -23.74 -41.71
CA TRP A 456 -28.60 -24.74 -41.35
C TRP A 456 -29.20 -25.41 -42.59
N SER A 457 -29.46 -26.72 -42.51
CA SER A 457 -30.31 -27.43 -43.47
C SER A 457 -31.51 -28.10 -42.80
N LYS A 458 -32.57 -28.31 -43.58
CA LYS A 458 -33.68 -29.22 -43.27
C LYS A 458 -33.63 -30.36 -44.28
N GLY A 459 -33.29 -31.57 -43.83
CA GLY A 459 -32.92 -32.66 -44.72
C GLY A 459 -31.75 -32.22 -45.61
N THR A 460 -31.97 -32.18 -46.92
CA THR A 460 -31.00 -31.76 -47.94
C THR A 460 -31.11 -30.28 -48.36
N GLU A 461 -32.15 -29.56 -47.92
CA GLU A 461 -32.40 -28.17 -48.32
C GLU A 461 -31.73 -27.18 -47.35
N ILE A 462 -30.96 -26.22 -47.88
CA ILE A 462 -30.31 -25.16 -47.08
C ILE A 462 -31.33 -24.09 -46.73
N LEU A 463 -31.41 -23.72 -45.45
CA LEU A 463 -32.37 -22.74 -44.94
C LEU A 463 -31.81 -21.32 -45.06
N GLY A 464 -32.48 -20.48 -45.85
CA GLY A 464 -32.22 -19.04 -45.93
C GLY A 464 -33.07 -18.22 -44.95
N ASN A 465 -32.65 -16.98 -44.70
CA ASN A 465 -33.44 -16.03 -43.91
C ASN A 465 -34.72 -15.61 -44.66
N SER A 466 -35.85 -15.64 -43.95
CA SER A 466 -37.18 -15.25 -44.40
C SER A 466 -37.94 -14.59 -43.24
N SER A 467 -39.18 -14.15 -43.49
CA SER A 467 -40.07 -13.62 -42.42
C SER A 467 -40.42 -14.66 -41.35
N ARG A 468 -40.29 -15.96 -41.65
CA ARG A 468 -40.68 -17.06 -40.76
C ARG A 468 -39.51 -17.87 -40.20
N VAL A 469 -38.43 -18.01 -40.96
CA VAL A 469 -37.21 -18.73 -40.58
C VAL A 469 -36.04 -17.76 -40.56
N THR A 470 -35.28 -17.71 -39.48
CA THR A 470 -34.15 -16.78 -39.33
C THR A 470 -32.99 -17.46 -38.61
N VAL A 471 -31.79 -17.42 -39.19
CA VAL A 471 -30.55 -17.75 -38.48
C VAL A 471 -29.99 -16.46 -37.89
N THR A 472 -29.74 -16.46 -36.58
CA THR A 472 -29.21 -15.31 -35.83
C THR A 472 -27.67 -15.23 -35.94
N LEU A 473 -27.10 -14.10 -35.49
CA LEU A 473 -25.65 -13.86 -35.52
C LEU A 473 -24.83 -14.83 -34.66
N ASP A 474 -25.43 -15.45 -33.65
CA ASP A 474 -24.83 -16.51 -32.81
C ASP A 474 -25.02 -17.93 -33.38
N GLY A 475 -25.62 -18.08 -34.56
CA GLY A 475 -25.85 -19.37 -35.23
C GLY A 475 -27.14 -20.08 -34.83
N THR A 476 -27.97 -19.49 -33.98
CA THR A 476 -29.25 -20.07 -33.54
C THR A 476 -30.30 -19.98 -34.66
N LEU A 477 -30.97 -21.11 -34.96
CA LEU A 477 -32.06 -21.18 -35.93
C LEU A 477 -33.39 -20.91 -35.25
N VAL A 478 -34.08 -19.84 -35.65
CA VAL A 478 -35.41 -19.47 -35.16
C VAL A 478 -36.45 -19.79 -36.23
N ILE A 479 -37.51 -20.51 -35.85
CA ILE A 479 -38.65 -20.85 -36.72
C ILE A 479 -39.95 -20.39 -36.05
N ARG A 480 -40.69 -19.51 -36.74
CA ARG A 480 -41.95 -18.92 -36.27
C ARG A 480 -43.17 -19.63 -36.84
N ASN A 481 -44.32 -19.50 -36.17
CA ASN A 481 -45.60 -20.04 -36.61
C ASN A 481 -45.48 -21.50 -37.11
N ILE A 482 -45.07 -22.38 -36.20
CA ILE A 482 -44.67 -23.76 -36.50
C ILE A 482 -45.87 -24.59 -37.00
N SER A 483 -45.69 -25.35 -38.05
CA SER A 483 -46.72 -26.20 -38.66
C SER A 483 -46.24 -27.65 -38.80
N ARG A 484 -47.15 -28.60 -39.02
CA ARG A 484 -46.77 -30.03 -39.16
C ARG A 484 -45.85 -30.31 -40.35
N SER A 485 -45.78 -29.42 -41.36
CA SER A 485 -44.80 -29.56 -42.44
C SER A 485 -43.37 -29.18 -42.01
N ASP A 486 -43.17 -28.61 -40.81
CA ASP A 486 -41.85 -28.29 -40.26
C ASP A 486 -41.15 -29.48 -39.61
N GLU A 487 -41.90 -30.50 -39.22
CA GLU A 487 -41.35 -31.74 -38.68
C GLU A 487 -40.29 -32.34 -39.62
N GLY A 488 -39.15 -32.75 -39.06
CA GLY A 488 -38.03 -33.20 -39.88
C GLY A 488 -36.67 -33.10 -39.20
N ARG A 489 -35.64 -33.47 -39.97
CA ARG A 489 -34.24 -33.49 -39.54
C ARG A 489 -33.58 -32.15 -39.85
N TYR A 490 -33.05 -31.49 -38.83
CA TYR A 490 -32.36 -30.21 -38.94
C TYR A 490 -30.88 -30.40 -38.62
N THR A 491 -30.02 -30.00 -39.55
CA THR A 491 -28.56 -30.14 -39.41
C THR A 491 -27.93 -28.76 -39.38
N CYS A 492 -27.19 -28.48 -38.31
CA CYS A 492 -26.28 -27.34 -38.28
C CYS A 492 -24.93 -27.77 -38.85
N PHE A 493 -24.43 -27.03 -39.83
CA PHE A 493 -23.06 -27.10 -40.34
C PHE A 493 -22.29 -25.89 -39.84
N ALA A 494 -21.08 -26.13 -39.35
CA ALA A 494 -20.18 -25.09 -38.89
C ALA A 494 -18.83 -25.22 -39.59
N GLU A 495 -18.30 -24.09 -40.05
CA GLU A 495 -17.05 -24.01 -40.81
C GLU A 495 -16.19 -22.84 -40.33
N ASN A 496 -14.90 -23.09 -40.15
CA ASN A 496 -13.87 -22.07 -40.19
C ASN A 496 -12.71 -22.58 -41.06
N PHE A 497 -11.67 -21.79 -41.25
CA PHE A 497 -10.50 -22.21 -42.05
C PHE A 497 -9.64 -23.30 -41.39
N MET A 498 -9.95 -23.71 -40.16
CA MET A 498 -9.34 -24.88 -39.51
C MET A 498 -10.11 -26.18 -39.82
N GLY A 499 -11.38 -26.11 -40.23
CA GLY A 499 -12.15 -27.28 -40.66
C GLY A 499 -13.67 -27.09 -40.62
N LYS A 500 -14.38 -28.20 -40.84
CA LYS A 500 -15.85 -28.26 -40.84
C LYS A 500 -16.34 -29.36 -39.90
N ALA A 501 -17.47 -29.12 -39.25
CA ALA A 501 -18.23 -30.14 -38.53
C ALA A 501 -19.73 -29.90 -38.67
N ASN A 502 -20.53 -30.88 -38.25
CA ASN A 502 -21.98 -30.73 -38.19
C ASN A 502 -22.57 -31.41 -36.96
N SER A 503 -23.81 -31.05 -36.64
CA SER A 503 -24.60 -31.67 -35.59
C SER A 503 -26.08 -31.64 -35.98
N THR A 504 -26.81 -32.70 -35.64
CA THR A 504 -28.14 -32.97 -36.20
C THR A 504 -29.17 -33.21 -35.10
N GLY A 505 -30.27 -32.47 -35.14
CA GLY A 505 -31.47 -32.69 -34.33
C GLY A 505 -32.67 -33.11 -35.19
N VAL A 506 -33.73 -33.59 -34.53
CA VAL A 506 -35.02 -33.84 -35.16
C VAL A 506 -36.07 -32.94 -34.50
N LEU A 507 -36.63 -32.00 -35.27
CA LEU A 507 -37.76 -31.20 -34.85
C LEU A 507 -39.02 -32.06 -34.94
N SER A 508 -39.78 -32.13 -33.84
CA SER A 508 -41.06 -32.83 -33.79
C SER A 508 -42.15 -31.91 -33.29
N VAL A 509 -43.26 -31.84 -34.04
CA VAL A 509 -44.30 -30.84 -33.86
C VAL A 509 -45.43 -31.41 -33.02
N ARG A 510 -45.66 -30.80 -31.87
CA ARG A 510 -46.64 -31.21 -30.87
C ARG A 510 -47.87 -30.31 -30.92
N ASP A 511 -49.01 -30.84 -30.50
CA ASP A 511 -50.22 -30.02 -30.43
C ASP A 511 -50.13 -29.02 -29.26
N ALA A 512 -50.47 -27.76 -29.55
CA ALA A 512 -50.26 -26.65 -28.61
C ALA A 512 -51.24 -26.69 -27.43
N THR A 513 -50.75 -26.23 -26.28
CA THR A 513 -51.52 -26.08 -25.05
C THR A 513 -52.63 -25.05 -25.23
N LYS A 514 -53.84 -25.36 -24.79
CA LYS A 514 -55.00 -24.48 -24.87
C LYS A 514 -55.82 -24.57 -23.60
N ILE A 515 -56.16 -23.42 -23.02
CA ILE A 515 -57.19 -23.34 -21.99
C ILE A 515 -58.53 -23.70 -22.63
N THR A 516 -59.11 -24.83 -22.22
CA THR A 516 -60.41 -25.35 -22.71
C THR A 516 -61.57 -24.84 -21.87
N LEU A 517 -61.35 -24.56 -20.59
CA LEU A 517 -62.27 -23.85 -19.71
C LEU A 517 -61.50 -22.72 -19.03
N ALA A 518 -61.85 -21.48 -19.35
CA ALA A 518 -61.22 -20.30 -18.77
C ALA A 518 -61.90 -19.91 -17.45
N PRO A 519 -61.18 -19.27 -16.51
CA PRO A 519 -61.83 -18.72 -15.34
C PRO A 519 -62.77 -17.59 -15.71
N SER A 520 -63.89 -17.53 -15.01
CA SER A 520 -64.89 -16.47 -15.16
C SER A 520 -64.71 -15.43 -14.05
N SER A 521 -64.75 -14.15 -14.41
CA SER A 521 -64.80 -13.06 -13.43
C SER A 521 -66.01 -13.23 -12.51
N ALA A 522 -65.81 -13.02 -11.22
CA ALA A 522 -66.79 -13.35 -10.19
C ALA A 522 -66.74 -12.39 -9.00
N ASP A 523 -67.92 -12.02 -8.51
CA ASP A 523 -68.06 -11.18 -7.34
C ASP A 523 -68.30 -12.06 -6.11
N ILE A 524 -67.57 -11.81 -5.03
CA ILE A 524 -67.68 -12.57 -3.78
C ILE A 524 -67.80 -11.66 -2.57
N ASN A 525 -68.67 -12.02 -1.64
CA ASN A 525 -68.81 -11.32 -0.36
C ASN A 525 -67.72 -11.78 0.62
N LEU A 526 -67.32 -10.87 1.52
CA LEU A 526 -66.40 -11.17 2.62
C LEU A 526 -66.82 -12.42 3.39
N GLY A 527 -65.87 -13.32 3.65
CA GLY A 527 -66.05 -14.57 4.40
C GLY A 527 -66.37 -15.82 3.55
N ASN A 528 -66.83 -15.67 2.31
CA ASN A 528 -67.23 -16.81 1.47
C ASN A 528 -66.04 -17.51 0.79
N ASN A 529 -66.28 -18.67 0.18
CA ASN A 529 -65.31 -19.36 -0.69
C ASN A 529 -65.68 -19.18 -2.18
N LEU A 530 -64.68 -19.07 -3.06
CA LEU A 530 -64.83 -19.03 -4.53
C LEU A 530 -63.94 -20.10 -5.15
N THR A 531 -64.42 -20.78 -6.18
CA THR A 531 -63.56 -21.62 -7.05
C THR A 531 -63.52 -21.03 -8.44
N LEU A 532 -62.33 -20.65 -8.90
CA LEU A 532 -62.03 -20.26 -10.27
C LEU A 532 -61.64 -21.51 -11.05
N GLN A 533 -62.40 -21.83 -12.10
CA GLN A 533 -62.15 -22.99 -12.95
C GLN A 533 -61.09 -22.68 -14.00
N CYS A 534 -60.16 -23.61 -14.24
CA CYS A 534 -59.20 -23.49 -15.32
C CYS A 534 -58.78 -24.88 -15.82
N HIS A 535 -59.31 -25.30 -16.97
CA HIS A 535 -58.99 -26.61 -17.58
C HIS A 535 -58.23 -26.38 -18.88
N ALA A 536 -57.38 -27.34 -19.27
CA ALA A 536 -56.59 -27.22 -20.49
C ALA A 536 -56.42 -28.56 -21.24
N SER A 537 -56.25 -28.46 -22.56
CA SER A 537 -55.84 -29.55 -23.45
C SER A 537 -54.40 -29.32 -23.91
N HIS A 538 -53.62 -30.39 -24.03
CA HIS A 538 -52.21 -30.41 -24.43
C HIS A 538 -51.91 -31.68 -25.24
N ASP A 539 -50.70 -31.81 -25.76
CA ASP A 539 -50.22 -33.05 -26.39
C ASP A 539 -50.01 -34.16 -25.33
N PRO A 540 -50.67 -35.34 -25.41
CA PRO A 540 -50.62 -36.39 -24.38
C PRO A 540 -49.24 -37.01 -24.11
N THR A 541 -48.20 -36.60 -24.84
CA THR A 541 -46.81 -37.03 -24.64
C THR A 541 -45.97 -36.04 -23.83
N MET A 542 -46.58 -35.00 -23.27
CA MET A 542 -45.93 -33.93 -22.51
C MET A 542 -46.62 -33.71 -21.17
N ASP A 543 -45.85 -33.52 -20.10
CA ASP A 543 -46.40 -33.19 -18.78
C ASP A 543 -47.02 -31.79 -18.79
N LEU A 544 -48.23 -31.66 -18.22
CA LEU A 544 -48.94 -30.39 -18.08
C LEU A 544 -48.90 -29.89 -16.63
N THR A 545 -48.56 -28.62 -16.45
CA THR A 545 -48.53 -27.94 -15.14
C THR A 545 -49.45 -26.72 -15.15
N PHE A 546 -50.03 -26.40 -13.98
CA PHE A 546 -50.85 -25.21 -13.80
C PHE A 546 -50.27 -24.33 -12.69
N THR A 547 -50.16 -23.04 -12.97
CA THR A 547 -49.78 -22.00 -12.02
C THR A 547 -50.82 -20.88 -12.03
N TRP A 548 -50.87 -20.12 -10.93
CA TRP A 548 -51.77 -18.99 -10.76
C TRP A 548 -51.04 -17.77 -10.23
N THR A 549 -51.40 -16.60 -10.72
CA THR A 549 -51.02 -15.30 -10.14
C THR A 549 -52.24 -14.51 -9.69
N LEU A 550 -52.03 -13.56 -8.79
CA LEU A 550 -52.94 -12.47 -8.43
C LEU A 550 -52.20 -11.17 -8.67
N ASP A 551 -52.71 -10.33 -9.58
CA ASP A 551 -52.09 -9.07 -10.00
C ASP A 551 -50.58 -9.24 -10.30
N ASP A 552 -50.29 -10.24 -11.15
CA ASP A 552 -48.95 -10.72 -11.55
C ASP A 552 -48.06 -11.34 -10.45
N PHE A 553 -48.48 -11.38 -9.18
CA PHE A 553 -47.75 -12.07 -8.12
C PHE A 553 -48.12 -13.56 -8.02
N PRO A 554 -47.14 -14.50 -7.99
CA PRO A 554 -47.42 -15.93 -7.93
C PRO A 554 -48.07 -16.35 -6.61
N ILE A 555 -49.09 -17.21 -6.70
CA ILE A 555 -49.82 -17.74 -5.56
C ILE A 555 -49.14 -19.03 -5.07
N ASP A 556 -48.62 -19.00 -3.85
CA ASP A 556 -48.13 -20.18 -3.13
C ASP A 556 -49.32 -21.03 -2.65
N LEU A 557 -49.48 -22.21 -3.26
CA LEU A 557 -50.53 -23.18 -2.96
C LEU A 557 -50.13 -24.21 -1.88
N ASP A 558 -48.84 -24.29 -1.54
CA ASP A 558 -48.31 -25.28 -0.60
C ASP A 558 -48.17 -24.71 0.83
N LYS A 559 -48.39 -23.41 1.00
CA LYS A 559 -48.37 -22.71 2.29
C LYS A 559 -49.35 -23.31 3.32
N PRO A 560 -48.87 -23.87 4.45
CA PRO A 560 -49.75 -24.43 5.48
C PRO A 560 -50.70 -23.38 6.06
N GLY A 561 -52.00 -23.69 6.06
CA GLY A 561 -53.05 -22.77 6.52
C GLY A 561 -53.37 -21.59 5.57
N GLY A 562 -52.89 -21.63 4.31
CA GLY A 562 -53.18 -20.61 3.32
C GLY A 562 -54.66 -20.49 2.91
N HIS A 563 -55.02 -19.31 2.39
CA HIS A 563 -56.34 -19.00 1.84
C HIS A 563 -56.59 -19.57 0.43
N TYR A 564 -55.61 -20.26 -0.15
CA TYR A 564 -55.69 -20.82 -1.49
C TYR A 564 -55.49 -22.33 -1.46
N ARG A 565 -56.25 -23.08 -2.27
CA ARG A 565 -56.05 -24.52 -2.47
C ARG A 565 -56.35 -24.93 -3.91
N ARG A 566 -55.70 -25.99 -4.37
CA ARG A 566 -56.07 -26.70 -5.61
C ARG A 566 -57.37 -27.47 -5.38
N ALA A 567 -58.34 -27.36 -6.28
CA ALA A 567 -59.67 -27.98 -6.13
C ALA A 567 -59.76 -29.41 -6.69
N SER A 568 -58.78 -29.85 -7.50
CA SER A 568 -58.78 -31.14 -8.19
C SER A 568 -57.39 -31.76 -8.24
N ALA A 569 -57.32 -33.09 -8.26
CA ALA A 569 -56.09 -33.86 -8.48
C ALA A 569 -55.93 -34.38 -9.92
N LYS A 570 -56.85 -34.01 -10.84
CA LYS A 570 -56.77 -34.41 -12.26
C LYS A 570 -55.79 -33.51 -13.02
N GLU A 571 -54.92 -34.14 -13.81
CA GLU A 571 -53.83 -33.50 -14.55
C GLU A 571 -54.26 -32.38 -15.52
N THR A 572 -55.45 -32.49 -16.13
CA THR A 572 -56.00 -31.47 -17.05
C THR A 572 -56.81 -30.35 -16.37
N VAL A 573 -56.87 -30.35 -15.03
CA VAL A 573 -57.74 -29.46 -14.22
C VAL A 573 -56.91 -28.68 -13.20
N GLY A 574 -56.70 -27.40 -13.46
CA GLY A 574 -55.95 -26.46 -12.64
C GLY A 574 -56.80 -25.59 -11.69
N ASP A 575 -58.03 -26.00 -11.37
CA ASP A 575 -59.00 -25.20 -10.60
C ASP A 575 -58.45 -24.69 -9.26
N LEU A 576 -58.58 -23.38 -9.02
CA LEU A 576 -58.14 -22.66 -7.81
C LEU A 576 -59.33 -22.35 -6.91
N THR A 577 -59.29 -22.78 -5.64
CA THR A 577 -60.25 -22.37 -4.62
C THR A 577 -59.65 -21.34 -3.67
N ILE A 578 -60.30 -20.18 -3.58
CA ILE A 578 -60.10 -19.14 -2.58
C ILE A 578 -61.01 -19.47 -1.38
N LEU A 579 -60.42 -19.59 -0.19
CA LEU A 579 -61.10 -19.91 1.06
C LEU A 579 -61.16 -18.67 1.95
N ASN A 580 -62.34 -18.38 2.52
CA ASN A 580 -62.57 -17.25 3.43
C ASN A 580 -62.09 -15.91 2.80
N ALA A 581 -62.82 -15.47 1.77
CA ALA A 581 -62.51 -14.30 0.95
C ALA A 581 -62.43 -13.02 1.79
N GLN A 582 -61.42 -12.21 1.51
CA GLN A 582 -61.08 -10.96 2.21
C GLN A 582 -60.79 -9.90 1.15
N LEU A 583 -60.85 -8.61 1.49
CA LEU A 583 -60.63 -7.52 0.52
C LEU A 583 -59.31 -7.67 -0.27
N ARG A 584 -58.26 -8.23 0.35
CA ARG A 584 -56.96 -8.53 -0.28
C ARG A 584 -56.96 -9.69 -1.30
N HIS A 585 -58.08 -10.38 -1.49
CA HIS A 585 -58.28 -11.42 -2.50
C HIS A 585 -59.13 -10.88 -3.68
N GLY A 586 -59.35 -9.57 -3.74
CA GLY A 586 -59.85 -8.90 -4.93
C GLY A 586 -58.69 -8.46 -5.83
N GLY A 587 -58.84 -8.65 -7.14
CA GLY A 587 -57.78 -8.40 -8.12
C GLY A 587 -57.94 -9.28 -9.37
N THR A 588 -56.93 -9.29 -10.23
CA THR A 588 -56.92 -10.07 -11.47
C THR A 588 -56.18 -11.39 -11.25
N TYR A 589 -56.90 -12.49 -11.37
CA TYR A 589 -56.36 -13.84 -11.27
C TYR A 589 -56.02 -14.38 -12.65
N THR A 590 -54.75 -14.69 -12.89
CA THR A 590 -54.28 -15.29 -14.14
C THR A 590 -54.00 -16.77 -13.92
N CYS A 591 -54.74 -17.64 -14.62
CA CYS A 591 -54.38 -19.04 -14.74
C CYS A 591 -53.39 -19.21 -15.90
N MET A 592 -52.32 -19.97 -15.69
CA MET A 592 -51.35 -20.33 -16.71
C MET A 592 -51.16 -21.85 -16.75
N ALA A 593 -51.48 -22.46 -17.87
CA ALA A 593 -51.22 -23.87 -18.16
C ALA A 593 -49.94 -23.96 -19.01
N GLN A 594 -48.96 -24.75 -18.58
CA GLN A 594 -47.62 -24.80 -19.17
C GLN A 594 -47.11 -26.24 -19.34
N THR A 595 -46.51 -26.49 -20.50
CA THR A 595 -45.76 -27.71 -20.82
C THR A 595 -44.26 -27.38 -21.01
N VAL A 596 -43.46 -28.38 -21.37
CA VAL A 596 -42.05 -28.19 -21.75
C VAL A 596 -41.85 -27.52 -23.12
N VAL A 597 -42.91 -27.27 -23.90
CA VAL A 597 -42.83 -26.64 -25.24
C VAL A 597 -43.55 -25.30 -25.37
N ASP A 598 -44.61 -25.06 -24.59
CA ASP A 598 -45.42 -23.85 -24.66
C ASP A 598 -46.21 -23.58 -23.37
N SER A 599 -46.92 -22.44 -23.35
CA SER A 599 -47.88 -22.11 -22.29
C SER A 599 -49.07 -21.34 -22.86
N ALA A 600 -50.21 -21.46 -22.19
CA ALA A 600 -51.42 -20.72 -22.48
C ALA A 600 -52.01 -20.18 -21.18
N SER A 601 -52.44 -18.91 -21.18
CA SER A 601 -53.03 -18.26 -20.01
C SER A 601 -54.38 -17.61 -20.28
N LYS A 602 -55.17 -17.47 -19.22
CA LYS A 602 -56.44 -16.72 -19.19
C LYS A 602 -56.65 -16.06 -17.83
N GLU A 603 -57.30 -14.90 -17.89
CA GLU A 603 -57.49 -13.99 -16.75
C GLU A 603 -58.96 -13.92 -16.35
N ALA A 604 -59.20 -13.73 -15.05
CA ALA A 604 -60.51 -13.42 -14.49
C ALA A 604 -60.34 -12.40 -13.35
N THR A 605 -61.22 -11.41 -13.30
CA THR A 605 -61.23 -10.43 -12.21
C THR A 605 -62.15 -10.92 -11.10
N VAL A 606 -61.66 -10.94 -9.87
CA VAL A 606 -62.47 -11.22 -8.67
C VAL A 606 -62.70 -9.92 -7.92
N LEU A 607 -63.96 -9.56 -7.71
CA LEU A 607 -64.33 -8.39 -6.92
C LEU A 607 -64.83 -8.84 -5.54
N VAL A 608 -64.12 -8.45 -4.48
CA VAL A 608 -64.55 -8.73 -3.10
C VAL A 608 -65.40 -7.55 -2.60
N ARG A 609 -66.72 -7.75 -2.48
CA ARG A 609 -67.66 -6.68 -2.14
C ARG A 609 -67.74 -6.42 -0.63
N GLY A 610 -67.79 -5.13 -0.29
CA GLY A 610 -68.21 -4.56 0.99
C GLY A 610 -68.87 -3.21 0.72
N ASP A 611 -69.82 -2.79 1.57
CA ASP A 611 -70.73 -1.68 1.24
C ASP A 611 -70.07 -0.28 1.27
N VAL A 612 -70.30 0.51 0.20
CA VAL A 612 -70.91 1.86 0.18
C VAL A 612 -70.41 2.72 -1.01
N ALA A 613 -71.37 3.16 -1.82
CA ALA A 613 -71.43 4.37 -2.69
C ALA A 613 -70.34 4.71 -3.74
N ALA A 614 -70.79 5.38 -4.80
CA ALA A 614 -70.04 5.84 -5.98
C ALA A 614 -70.38 7.33 -6.28
N PRO A 615 -70.14 7.89 -7.49
CA PRO A 615 -68.87 8.29 -8.11
C PRO A 615 -68.89 9.79 -8.53
N LEU A 616 -67.90 10.28 -9.33
CA LEU A 616 -68.12 10.96 -10.64
C LEU A 616 -66.84 11.53 -11.31
N SER A 617 -66.96 11.94 -12.58
CA SER A 617 -65.91 12.20 -13.59
C SER A 617 -65.90 13.65 -14.16
N LEU A 618 -64.91 14.00 -15.01
CA LEU A 618 -64.84 15.04 -16.11
C LEU A 618 -63.32 15.32 -16.45
N SER A 619 -62.83 15.94 -17.55
CA SER A 619 -63.36 16.48 -18.83
C SER A 619 -62.27 16.49 -19.97
N ARG A 620 -62.15 17.53 -20.82
CA ARG A 620 -61.23 17.66 -22.00
C ARG A 620 -60.64 19.10 -22.18
N ALA A 621 -59.36 19.20 -22.63
CA ALA A 621 -58.74 20.04 -23.72
C ALA A 621 -59.04 21.59 -23.88
N PRO A 622 -58.55 22.37 -24.89
CA PRO A 622 -57.26 22.51 -25.66
C PRO A 622 -56.74 24.01 -25.88
N PHE A 623 -55.90 24.31 -26.92
CA PHE A 623 -55.56 25.62 -27.61
C PHE A 623 -54.44 26.57 -27.04
N MET A 624 -53.77 27.53 -27.75
CA MET A 624 -53.31 27.75 -29.17
C MET A 624 -52.30 28.97 -29.30
N ALA A 625 -51.47 29.01 -30.37
CA ALA A 625 -50.99 30.18 -31.19
C ALA A 625 -49.96 31.31 -30.77
N SER A 626 -49.11 31.67 -31.77
CA SER A 626 -48.82 33.05 -32.30
C SER A 626 -47.42 33.73 -32.19
N CYS A 627 -47.15 34.58 -33.19
CA CYS A 627 -45.90 35.15 -33.76
C CYS A 627 -45.36 36.49 -33.17
N ALA A 628 -44.12 36.90 -33.56
CA ALA A 628 -43.79 38.21 -34.21
C ALA A 628 -42.26 38.56 -34.24
N VAL A 629 -41.83 39.46 -35.14
CA VAL A 629 -40.44 39.98 -35.35
C VAL A 629 -40.47 41.52 -35.54
N PRO A 630 -39.40 42.29 -35.27
CA PRO A 630 -38.90 43.24 -36.30
C PRO A 630 -37.38 43.58 -36.35
N THR A 631 -36.94 43.96 -37.56
CA THR A 631 -35.80 44.78 -38.11
C THR A 631 -34.89 45.64 -37.17
N CYS A 632 -33.71 46.21 -37.52
CA CYS A 632 -33.09 46.68 -38.80
C CYS A 632 -31.56 46.96 -38.59
N SER A 633 -30.61 46.76 -39.52
CA SER A 633 -29.99 47.79 -40.43
C SER A 633 -28.61 47.30 -40.95
N PRO A 634 -28.06 47.76 -42.11
CA PRO A 634 -26.81 47.22 -42.68
C PRO A 634 -25.58 48.16 -42.68
N TRP A 635 -24.37 47.60 -42.49
CA TRP A 635 -23.06 48.21 -42.80
C TRP A 635 -22.11 47.15 -43.38
N LEU A 636 -21.17 47.56 -44.26
CA LEU A 636 -20.22 46.68 -44.96
C LEU A 636 -19.01 46.30 -44.08
N PRO A 637 -18.71 45.00 -43.85
CA PRO A 637 -17.52 44.58 -43.11
C PRO A 637 -16.22 44.47 -43.94
N GLU A 638 -15.09 44.78 -43.30
CA GLU A 638 -13.74 44.38 -43.74
C GLU A 638 -13.55 42.85 -43.70
N ARG A 639 -12.45 42.35 -44.29
CA ARG A 639 -12.07 40.93 -44.18
C ARG A 639 -11.47 40.64 -42.79
N GLY A 640 -11.95 39.61 -42.10
CA GLY A 640 -11.50 39.29 -40.74
C GLY A 640 -11.54 37.79 -40.39
N PRO A 641 -11.08 37.40 -39.17
CA PRO A 641 -11.34 36.08 -38.61
C PRO A 641 -12.85 35.79 -38.54
N PRO A 642 -13.31 34.52 -38.56
CA PRO A 642 -14.74 34.23 -38.63
C PRO A 642 -15.51 34.74 -37.40
N GLY A 643 -16.78 35.07 -37.58
CA GLY A 643 -17.72 35.30 -36.49
C GLY A 643 -18.05 34.00 -35.72
N PRO A 644 -18.61 34.11 -34.51
CA PRO A 644 -18.92 32.96 -33.68
C PRO A 644 -19.93 32.02 -34.34
N PRO A 645 -19.69 30.69 -34.36
CA PRO A 645 -20.67 29.71 -34.82
C PRO A 645 -21.97 29.76 -34.00
N GLY A 646 -23.10 29.55 -34.66
CA GLY A 646 -24.42 29.62 -34.03
C GLY A 646 -24.96 28.25 -33.60
N GLY A 647 -25.99 28.27 -32.74
CA GLY A 647 -26.88 27.12 -32.54
C GLY A 647 -26.20 25.79 -32.21
N VAL A 648 -25.26 25.76 -31.25
CA VAL A 648 -24.59 24.52 -30.83
C VAL A 648 -25.57 23.59 -30.11
N VAL A 649 -26.04 22.56 -30.81
CA VAL A 649 -26.99 21.55 -30.33
C VAL A 649 -26.28 20.21 -30.13
N VAL A 650 -26.45 19.66 -28.92
CA VAL A 650 -26.01 18.32 -28.54
C VAL A 650 -27.02 17.27 -29.00
N ARG A 651 -26.54 16.19 -29.61
CA ARG A 651 -27.30 15.00 -30.02
C ARG A 651 -26.55 13.72 -29.60
N ASP A 652 -27.24 12.57 -29.68
CA ASP A 652 -26.67 11.23 -29.52
C ASP A 652 -25.66 11.09 -28.38
N ILE A 653 -26.11 11.45 -27.17
CA ILE A 653 -25.30 11.40 -25.95
C ILE A 653 -24.99 9.94 -25.62
N GLY A 654 -23.71 9.58 -25.65
CA GLY A 654 -23.14 8.33 -25.15
C GLY A 654 -22.66 8.44 -23.70
N ASP A 655 -21.92 7.44 -23.25
CA ASP A 655 -21.20 7.43 -21.97
C ASP A 655 -19.86 8.18 -22.06
N THR A 656 -19.16 8.03 -23.17
CA THR A 656 -17.82 8.59 -23.43
C THR A 656 -17.79 9.45 -24.70
N THR A 657 -18.92 9.59 -25.38
CA THR A 657 -19.08 10.28 -26.66
C THR A 657 -20.32 11.16 -26.71
N VAL A 658 -20.32 12.18 -27.57
CA VAL A 658 -21.46 13.08 -27.82
C VAL A 658 -21.40 13.52 -29.29
N GLN A 659 -22.54 13.55 -30.01
CA GLN A 659 -22.60 14.21 -31.31
C GLN A 659 -22.90 15.70 -31.13
N LEU A 660 -22.10 16.58 -31.72
CA LEU A 660 -22.40 18.01 -31.80
C LEU A 660 -22.85 18.39 -33.20
N SER A 661 -23.78 19.34 -33.26
CA SER A 661 -24.25 20.02 -34.46
C SER A 661 -24.26 21.53 -34.21
N TRP A 662 -23.91 22.34 -35.20
CA TRP A 662 -23.90 23.81 -35.11
C TRP A 662 -24.22 24.44 -36.46
N SER A 663 -24.70 25.68 -36.45
CA SER A 663 -24.82 26.49 -37.67
C SER A 663 -23.52 27.24 -37.95
N ARG A 664 -23.19 27.36 -39.23
CA ARG A 664 -22.02 28.10 -39.72
C ARG A 664 -22.07 29.56 -39.27
N GLY A 665 -20.98 30.03 -38.66
CA GLY A 665 -20.78 31.45 -38.34
C GLY A 665 -20.54 32.29 -39.59
N PHE A 666 -20.75 33.60 -39.50
CA PHE A 666 -20.43 34.52 -40.60
C PHE A 666 -18.92 34.48 -40.88
N ASP A 667 -18.51 34.31 -42.13
CA ASP A 667 -17.09 34.06 -42.46
C ASP A 667 -16.23 35.32 -42.58
N ASN A 668 -16.81 36.51 -42.32
CA ASN A 668 -16.16 37.82 -42.44
C ASN A 668 -15.38 37.95 -43.77
N HIS A 669 -16.03 37.53 -44.87
CA HIS A 669 -15.50 37.61 -46.24
C HIS A 669 -14.20 36.80 -46.49
N SER A 670 -13.88 35.84 -45.64
CA SER A 670 -12.73 34.94 -45.78
C SER A 670 -13.10 33.51 -45.37
N PRO A 671 -13.17 32.54 -46.31
CA PRO A 671 -13.75 31.22 -46.06
C PRO A 671 -13.22 30.52 -44.82
N ILE A 672 -14.13 30.04 -43.96
CA ILE A 672 -13.81 29.19 -42.82
C ILE A 672 -13.06 27.96 -43.33
N ALA A 673 -11.88 27.70 -42.76
CA ALA A 673 -11.01 26.59 -43.12
C ALA A 673 -11.24 25.36 -42.23
N LYS A 674 -11.48 25.58 -40.93
CA LYS A 674 -11.73 24.50 -39.96
C LYS A 674 -12.57 24.95 -38.76
N TYR A 675 -13.11 23.98 -38.03
CA TYR A 675 -13.68 24.17 -36.70
C TYR A 675 -12.83 23.50 -35.62
N THR A 676 -12.90 24.03 -34.40
CA THR A 676 -12.29 23.47 -33.18
C THR A 676 -13.33 23.39 -32.09
N LEU A 677 -13.51 22.20 -31.51
CA LEU A 677 -14.47 21.95 -30.43
C LEU A 677 -13.76 22.03 -29.08
N GLN A 678 -14.39 22.69 -28.12
CA GLN A 678 -13.95 22.76 -26.73
C GLN A 678 -15.05 22.31 -25.78
N VAL A 679 -14.65 21.73 -24.64
CA VAL A 679 -15.53 21.32 -23.54
C VAL A 679 -15.09 21.94 -22.22
N ARG A 680 -16.01 22.08 -21.27
CA ARG A 680 -15.70 22.28 -19.84
C ARG A 680 -16.60 21.41 -18.96
N THR A 681 -16.12 21.11 -17.75
CA THR A 681 -16.91 20.53 -16.65
C THR A 681 -17.40 21.68 -15.73
N PRO A 682 -18.66 22.12 -15.81
CA PRO A 682 -19.08 23.35 -15.15
C PRO A 682 -19.63 23.08 -13.73
N PRO A 683 -19.47 24.01 -12.76
CA PRO A 683 -19.32 25.45 -12.98
C PRO A 683 -17.88 25.99 -13.10
N ALA A 684 -16.89 25.32 -12.51
CA ALA A 684 -15.53 25.86 -12.36
C ALA A 684 -14.51 25.42 -13.43
N GLY A 685 -14.88 24.51 -14.34
CA GLY A 685 -13.95 23.94 -15.33
C GLY A 685 -13.50 24.95 -16.38
N LYS A 686 -12.17 24.96 -16.64
CA LYS A 686 -11.58 25.67 -17.79
C LYS A 686 -11.98 24.99 -19.10
N TRP A 687 -12.18 25.80 -20.14
CA TRP A 687 -12.39 25.30 -21.50
C TRP A 687 -11.13 24.59 -22.02
N ARG A 688 -11.27 23.34 -22.46
CA ARG A 688 -10.21 22.52 -23.06
C ARG A 688 -10.65 22.01 -24.43
N GLN A 689 -9.72 21.92 -25.38
CA GLN A 689 -10.00 21.28 -26.68
C GLN A 689 -10.27 19.78 -26.48
N VAL A 690 -11.22 19.23 -27.25
CA VAL A 690 -11.57 17.80 -27.21
C VAL A 690 -11.03 17.04 -28.41
N ARG A 691 -10.96 15.71 -28.27
CA ARG A 691 -10.75 14.79 -29.39
C ARG A 691 -12.08 14.63 -30.13
N THR A 692 -12.03 14.61 -31.46
CA THR A 692 -13.21 14.52 -32.31
C THR A 692 -13.08 13.43 -33.36
N ASN A 693 -14.22 13.01 -33.91
CA ASN A 693 -14.32 12.22 -35.13
C ASN A 693 -15.22 12.96 -36.14
N PRO A 694 -14.69 13.40 -37.30
CA PRO A 694 -13.29 13.33 -37.73
C PRO A 694 -12.35 14.17 -36.84
N ALA A 695 -11.06 13.84 -36.83
CA ALA A 695 -10.04 14.49 -36.00
C ALA A 695 -9.69 15.91 -36.46
N ASN A 696 -9.80 16.18 -37.76
CA ASN A 696 -9.79 17.51 -38.35
C ASN A 696 -11.20 17.78 -38.88
N ILE A 697 -11.80 18.91 -38.48
CA ILE A 697 -13.16 19.28 -38.86
C ILE A 697 -13.05 20.41 -39.88
N GLU A 698 -13.37 20.11 -41.14
CA GLU A 698 -13.30 21.05 -42.26
C GLU A 698 -14.33 22.19 -42.13
N GLY A 699 -14.06 23.35 -42.74
CA GLY A 699 -14.89 24.56 -42.59
C GLY A 699 -16.29 24.49 -43.24
N ASN A 700 -16.57 23.44 -44.01
CA ASN A 700 -17.90 23.10 -44.53
C ASN A 700 -18.68 22.14 -43.61
N ALA A 701 -18.07 21.60 -42.55
CA ALA A 701 -18.73 20.66 -41.65
C ALA A 701 -19.59 21.36 -40.61
N GLU A 702 -20.80 20.86 -40.41
CA GLU A 702 -21.79 21.39 -39.45
C GLU A 702 -22.05 20.43 -38.28
N THR A 703 -21.40 19.26 -38.27
CA THR A 703 -21.47 18.28 -37.18
C THR A 703 -20.12 17.59 -36.96
N ALA A 704 -19.87 17.13 -35.73
CA ALA A 704 -18.75 16.26 -35.39
C ALA A 704 -19.02 15.50 -34.09
N GLN A 705 -18.47 14.30 -33.96
CA GLN A 705 -18.56 13.53 -32.72
C GLN A 705 -17.41 13.93 -31.78
N VAL A 706 -17.72 14.23 -30.51
CA VAL A 706 -16.74 14.38 -29.43
C VAL A 706 -16.47 13.01 -28.81
N LEU A 707 -15.20 12.72 -28.52
CA LEU A 707 -14.72 11.46 -27.96
C LEU A 707 -13.92 11.67 -26.66
N GLY A 708 -13.92 10.66 -25.79
CA GLY A 708 -13.09 10.63 -24.58
C GLY A 708 -13.64 11.47 -23.44
N LEU A 709 -14.96 11.53 -23.31
CA LEU A 709 -15.65 12.09 -22.15
C LEU A 709 -15.69 11.06 -21.01
N THR A 710 -15.82 11.55 -19.77
CA THR A 710 -16.05 10.71 -18.59
C THR A 710 -17.54 10.35 -18.50
N PRO A 711 -17.92 9.09 -18.21
CA PRO A 711 -19.31 8.71 -17.94
C PRO A 711 -19.91 9.43 -16.73
N TRP A 712 -21.23 9.64 -16.73
CA TRP A 712 -21.99 10.30 -15.66
C TRP A 712 -21.49 11.69 -15.23
N MET A 713 -20.88 12.44 -16.14
CA MET A 713 -20.28 13.75 -15.87
C MET A 713 -20.98 14.86 -16.66
N ASP A 714 -21.13 16.03 -16.02
CA ASP A 714 -21.73 17.22 -16.62
C ASP A 714 -20.73 17.96 -17.52
N TYR A 715 -21.16 18.26 -18.75
CA TYR A 715 -20.39 18.97 -19.76
C TYR A 715 -21.17 20.10 -20.43
N GLU A 716 -20.44 21.14 -20.81
CA GLU A 716 -20.87 22.17 -21.76
C GLU A 716 -19.83 22.26 -22.88
N PHE A 717 -20.27 22.44 -24.12
CA PHE A 717 -19.44 22.48 -25.32
C PHE A 717 -19.49 23.85 -25.98
N ARG A 718 -18.44 24.23 -26.72
CA ARG A 718 -18.46 25.38 -27.63
C ARG A 718 -17.61 25.10 -28.87
N VAL A 719 -17.96 25.75 -29.97
CA VAL A 719 -17.31 25.62 -31.28
C VAL A 719 -16.60 26.94 -31.60
N LEU A 720 -15.38 26.85 -32.14
CA LEU A 720 -14.64 27.97 -32.67
C LEU A 720 -14.39 27.72 -34.16
N ALA A 721 -14.56 28.74 -34.99
CA ALA A 721 -14.22 28.70 -36.41
C ALA A 721 -12.83 29.34 -36.63
N SER A 722 -12.05 28.83 -37.58
CA SER A 722 -10.78 29.45 -38.01
C SER A 722 -10.73 29.58 -39.53
N ASN A 723 -10.22 30.71 -40.02
CA ASN A 723 -9.84 30.92 -41.42
C ASN A 723 -8.35 31.30 -41.52
N ILE A 724 -7.90 31.75 -42.69
CA ILE A 724 -6.50 32.16 -42.92
C ILE A 724 -6.07 33.42 -42.12
N LEU A 725 -7.02 34.21 -41.63
CA LEU A 725 -6.77 35.45 -40.87
C LEU A 725 -6.74 35.21 -39.36
N GLY A 726 -7.21 34.05 -38.89
CA GLY A 726 -7.12 33.66 -37.49
C GLY A 726 -8.27 32.76 -37.02
N THR A 727 -8.30 32.53 -35.71
CA THR A 727 -9.42 31.89 -35.01
C THR A 727 -10.40 32.97 -34.56
N GLY A 728 -11.67 32.78 -34.91
CA GLY A 728 -12.78 33.63 -34.55
C GLY A 728 -13.20 33.54 -33.09
N GLU A 729 -14.17 34.35 -32.72
CA GLU A 729 -14.77 34.29 -31.39
C GLU A 729 -15.44 32.92 -31.15
N PRO A 730 -15.42 32.40 -29.90
CA PRO A 730 -16.14 31.17 -29.58
C PRO A 730 -17.64 31.38 -29.63
N SER A 731 -18.36 30.34 -30.09
CA SER A 731 -19.80 30.24 -29.93
C SER A 731 -20.21 30.38 -28.45
N GLY A 732 -21.48 30.73 -28.23
CA GLY A 732 -22.12 30.50 -26.94
C GLY A 732 -22.00 29.02 -26.52
N PRO A 733 -21.95 28.72 -25.21
CA PRO A 733 -21.94 27.35 -24.73
C PRO A 733 -23.23 26.62 -25.13
N SER A 734 -23.11 25.33 -25.41
CA SER A 734 -24.27 24.43 -25.53
C SER A 734 -25.09 24.42 -24.24
N SER A 735 -26.31 23.87 -24.32
CA SER A 735 -26.97 23.39 -23.11
C SER A 735 -26.04 22.45 -22.32
N ARG A 736 -26.13 22.50 -20.99
CA ARG A 736 -25.47 21.53 -20.11
C ARG A 736 -26.10 20.16 -20.37
N ILE A 737 -25.25 19.17 -20.59
CA ILE A 737 -25.64 17.76 -20.71
C ILE A 737 -24.88 16.93 -19.70
N ARG A 738 -25.43 15.76 -19.36
CA ARG A 738 -24.72 14.71 -18.63
C ARG A 738 -24.52 13.52 -19.54
N THR A 739 -23.31 12.97 -19.59
CA THR A 739 -23.04 11.69 -20.27
C THR A 739 -23.81 10.54 -19.62
N LYS A 740 -24.09 9.49 -20.39
CA LYS A 740 -24.74 8.28 -19.86
C LYS A 740 -23.86 7.62 -18.79
N GLU A 741 -24.52 6.86 -17.92
CA GLU A 741 -23.84 6.01 -16.94
C GLU A 741 -23.13 4.83 -17.63
N ALA A 742 -22.00 4.41 -17.08
CA ALA A 742 -21.27 3.19 -17.44
C ALA A 742 -20.85 2.45 -16.17
N VAL A 743 -20.31 1.23 -16.29
CA VAL A 743 -19.69 0.54 -15.15
C VAL A 743 -18.44 1.29 -14.66
N PRO A 744 -18.05 1.21 -13.38
CA PRO A 744 -16.80 1.78 -12.89
C PRO A 744 -15.61 1.18 -13.63
N SER A 745 -14.69 2.02 -14.11
CA SER A 745 -13.60 1.60 -15.01
C SER A 745 -12.23 1.42 -14.33
N VAL A 746 -12.17 1.66 -13.01
CA VAL A 746 -10.93 1.66 -12.20
C VAL A 746 -11.21 0.90 -10.89
N ALA A 747 -10.26 0.07 -10.47
CA ALA A 747 -10.33 -0.66 -9.21
C ALA A 747 -9.89 0.25 -8.05
N PRO A 748 -10.50 0.14 -6.84
CA PRO A 748 -10.04 0.88 -5.67
C PRO A 748 -8.63 0.47 -5.23
N SER A 749 -7.87 1.42 -4.70
CA SER A 749 -6.48 1.26 -4.26
C SER A 749 -6.31 1.48 -2.74
N GLY A 750 -5.08 1.38 -2.23
CA GLY A 750 -4.78 1.60 -0.81
C GLY A 750 -5.33 0.52 0.13
N LEU A 751 -5.53 -0.71 -0.35
CA LEU A 751 -6.06 -1.81 0.45
C LEU A 751 -5.13 -2.12 1.65
N SER A 752 -5.65 -1.98 2.86
CA SER A 752 -4.91 -2.25 4.09
C SER A 752 -5.86 -2.71 5.20
N GLY A 753 -5.34 -2.94 6.40
CA GLY A 753 -6.16 -3.25 7.56
C GLY A 753 -5.34 -3.69 8.78
N GLY A 754 -6.07 -4.06 9.83
CA GLY A 754 -5.55 -4.22 11.19
C GLY A 754 -6.14 -3.19 12.15
N GLY A 755 -6.07 -3.49 13.45
CA GLY A 755 -6.93 -2.85 14.46
C GLY A 755 -8.34 -3.44 14.50
N GLY A 756 -9.24 -2.81 15.26
CA GLY A 756 -10.55 -3.38 15.62
C GLY A 756 -10.52 -4.10 16.97
N ALA A 757 -11.66 -4.67 17.37
CA ALA A 757 -11.75 -5.49 18.57
C ALA A 757 -11.28 -6.95 18.30
N PRO A 758 -10.92 -7.73 19.34
CA PRO A 758 -10.63 -9.16 19.18
C PRO A 758 -11.79 -9.90 18.50
N GLY A 759 -11.47 -10.72 17.50
CA GLY A 759 -12.48 -11.37 16.64
C GLY A 759 -12.96 -10.54 15.44
N GLU A 760 -12.38 -9.36 15.20
CA GLU A 760 -12.72 -8.52 14.04
C GLU A 760 -11.62 -8.51 12.96
N LEU A 761 -12.05 -8.44 11.70
CA LEU A 761 -11.23 -8.08 10.55
C LEU A 761 -11.67 -6.70 10.06
N VAL A 762 -10.84 -5.68 10.34
CA VAL A 762 -11.01 -4.34 9.78
C VAL A 762 -10.20 -4.24 8.50
N VAL A 763 -10.89 -3.95 7.38
CA VAL A 763 -10.27 -3.66 6.08
C VAL A 763 -10.55 -2.21 5.72
N SER A 764 -9.55 -1.50 5.22
CA SER A 764 -9.67 -0.12 4.73
C SER A 764 -9.10 0.05 3.32
N TRP A 765 -9.53 1.09 2.62
CA TRP A 765 -9.14 1.42 1.25
C TRP A 765 -9.32 2.92 0.96
N THR A 766 -8.73 3.40 -0.14
CA THR A 766 -8.88 4.79 -0.56
C THR A 766 -10.24 5.04 -1.22
N PRO A 767 -11.04 6.04 -0.76
CA PRO A 767 -12.29 6.43 -1.40
C PRO A 767 -12.12 6.83 -2.88
N MET A 768 -13.12 6.51 -3.70
CA MET A 768 -13.06 6.70 -5.15
C MET A 768 -13.66 8.06 -5.54
N SER A 769 -12.83 8.91 -6.14
CA SER A 769 -13.26 10.24 -6.60
C SER A 769 -14.39 10.14 -7.63
N ARG A 770 -15.22 11.20 -7.68
CA ARG A 770 -16.48 11.21 -8.43
C ARG A 770 -16.35 10.87 -9.92
N GLU A 771 -15.21 11.21 -10.51
CA GLU A 771 -14.88 10.96 -11.92
C GLU A 771 -14.62 9.49 -12.28
N TYR A 772 -14.49 8.59 -11.29
CA TYR A 772 -14.35 7.15 -11.51
C TYR A 772 -15.61 6.34 -11.13
N GLN A 773 -16.64 7.02 -10.60
CA GLN A 773 -17.87 6.37 -10.13
C GLN A 773 -18.80 5.97 -11.30
N ASN A 774 -18.71 6.67 -12.42
CA ASN A 774 -19.37 6.39 -13.71
C ASN A 774 -20.91 6.23 -13.70
N GLY A 775 -21.61 6.40 -12.58
CA GLY A 775 -23.06 6.25 -12.48
C GLY A 775 -23.60 6.40 -11.05
N ASP A 776 -24.92 6.40 -10.89
CA ASP A 776 -25.56 6.46 -9.58
C ASP A 776 -25.54 5.12 -8.83
N GLY A 777 -25.76 5.19 -7.50
CA GLY A 777 -25.80 4.02 -6.62
C GLY A 777 -24.42 3.38 -6.41
N PHE A 778 -23.37 4.19 -6.40
CA PHE A 778 -21.99 3.76 -6.23
C PHE A 778 -21.70 3.16 -4.84
N GLY A 779 -20.81 2.18 -4.81
CA GLY A 779 -20.25 1.59 -3.59
C GLY A 779 -19.17 0.56 -3.91
N TYR A 780 -18.89 -0.31 -2.96
CA TYR A 780 -17.83 -1.32 -3.03
C TYR A 780 -18.35 -2.73 -2.76
N LEU A 781 -17.81 -3.71 -3.48
CA LEU A 781 -17.88 -5.13 -3.14
C LEU A 781 -16.51 -5.54 -2.62
N LEU A 782 -16.47 -5.89 -1.34
CA LEU A 782 -15.27 -6.36 -0.67
C LEU A 782 -15.32 -7.89 -0.58
N SER A 783 -14.44 -8.57 -1.30
CA SER A 783 -14.30 -10.02 -1.20
C SER A 783 -13.12 -10.38 -0.29
N PHE A 784 -13.37 -11.20 0.72
CA PHE A 784 -12.35 -11.64 1.68
C PHE A 784 -12.47 -13.14 1.99
N ARG A 785 -11.34 -13.77 2.34
CA ARG A 785 -11.29 -15.15 2.82
C ARG A 785 -10.08 -15.36 3.72
N ARG A 786 -10.16 -16.29 4.68
CA ARG A 786 -8.98 -16.70 5.44
C ARG A 786 -7.94 -17.28 4.47
N GLN A 787 -6.66 -16.96 4.65
CA GLN A 787 -5.60 -17.47 3.78
C GLN A 787 -5.65 -19.01 3.71
N GLY A 788 -5.54 -19.56 2.49
CA GLY A 788 -5.70 -21.01 2.24
C GLY A 788 -7.15 -21.54 2.18
N SER A 789 -8.17 -20.71 2.40
CA SER A 789 -9.58 -21.09 2.17
C SER A 789 -9.91 -21.14 0.67
N SER A 790 -10.76 -22.09 0.25
CA SER A 790 -11.23 -22.16 -1.14
C SER A 790 -12.33 -21.14 -1.45
N SER A 791 -13.22 -20.85 -0.50
CA SER A 791 -14.37 -19.95 -0.69
C SER A 791 -14.07 -18.49 -0.33
N TRP A 792 -14.56 -17.57 -1.16
CA TRP A 792 -14.60 -16.13 -0.91
C TRP A 792 -15.92 -15.75 -0.26
N GLN A 793 -15.88 -15.00 0.84
CA GLN A 793 -17.02 -14.22 1.32
C GLN A 793 -17.02 -12.87 0.59
N THR A 794 -18.19 -12.26 0.38
CA THR A 794 -18.29 -10.92 -0.23
C THR A 794 -19.29 -10.06 0.52
N ALA A 795 -18.82 -8.90 0.99
CA ALA A 795 -19.63 -7.87 1.62
C ALA A 795 -19.92 -6.73 0.65
N ARG A 796 -21.12 -6.16 0.73
CA ARG A 796 -21.53 -4.99 -0.06
C ARG A 796 -21.52 -3.76 0.83
N VAL A 797 -20.70 -2.78 0.47
CA VAL A 797 -20.48 -1.53 1.23
C VAL A 797 -21.01 -0.37 0.39
N PRO A 798 -22.21 0.17 0.69
CA PRO A 798 -22.78 1.27 -0.08
C PRO A 798 -22.13 2.62 0.28
N GLY A 799 -22.07 3.53 -0.71
CA GLY A 799 -21.54 4.89 -0.53
C GLY A 799 -20.13 5.06 -1.11
N ALA A 800 -19.88 6.24 -1.67
CA ALA A 800 -18.59 6.58 -2.30
C ALA A 800 -17.51 6.96 -1.29
N ASP A 801 -17.90 7.54 -0.17
CA ASP A 801 -16.98 7.99 0.90
C ASP A 801 -16.67 6.85 1.89
N ALA A 802 -17.19 5.63 1.63
CA ALA A 802 -16.87 4.45 2.42
C ALA A 802 -15.38 4.11 2.23
N GLN A 803 -14.65 4.10 3.34
CA GLN A 803 -13.20 3.89 3.40
C GLN A 803 -12.78 2.67 4.22
N TYR A 804 -13.74 1.99 4.88
CA TYR A 804 -13.50 0.77 5.65
C TYR A 804 -14.73 -0.14 5.75
N PHE A 805 -14.48 -1.40 6.11
CA PHE A 805 -15.47 -2.42 6.47
C PHE A 805 -14.96 -3.22 7.68
N ILE A 806 -15.87 -3.66 8.54
CA ILE A 806 -15.57 -4.48 9.71
C ILE A 806 -16.34 -5.80 9.59
N TYR A 807 -15.61 -6.91 9.64
CA TYR A 807 -16.17 -8.25 9.73
C TYR A 807 -15.88 -8.85 11.11
N SER A 808 -16.92 -8.94 11.95
CA SER A 808 -16.81 -9.46 13.31
C SER A 808 -17.30 -10.92 13.36
N ASN A 809 -16.46 -11.83 13.87
CA ASN A 809 -16.79 -13.24 14.02
C ASN A 809 -15.93 -13.87 15.13
N GLU A 810 -16.57 -14.37 16.18
CA GLU A 810 -15.93 -14.92 17.39
C GLU A 810 -14.98 -16.10 17.14
N SER A 811 -15.06 -16.76 15.97
CA SER A 811 -14.14 -17.83 15.57
C SER A 811 -12.82 -17.33 14.94
N ILE A 812 -12.69 -16.03 14.67
CA ILE A 812 -11.44 -15.42 14.18
C ILE A 812 -10.43 -15.36 15.32
N ARG A 813 -9.27 -16.01 15.13
CA ARG A 813 -8.14 -15.86 16.05
C ARG A 813 -7.46 -14.50 15.83
N PRO A 814 -6.84 -13.90 16.85
CA PRO A 814 -6.12 -12.64 16.66
C PRO A 814 -5.02 -12.79 15.60
N TYR A 815 -4.69 -11.70 14.91
CA TYR A 815 -3.64 -11.63 13.90
C TYR A 815 -3.71 -12.74 12.80
N THR A 816 -4.90 -13.21 12.47
CA THR A 816 -5.13 -14.21 11.41
C THR A 816 -5.00 -13.54 10.02
N PRO A 817 -4.23 -14.09 9.07
CA PRO A 817 -4.15 -13.57 7.71
C PRO A 817 -5.39 -13.89 6.88
N PHE A 818 -5.93 -12.87 6.23
CA PHE A 818 -6.99 -12.93 5.23
C PHE A 818 -6.47 -12.43 3.89
N GLU A 819 -6.84 -13.14 2.82
CA GLU A 819 -6.74 -12.63 1.46
C GLU A 819 -7.95 -11.74 1.19
N VAL A 820 -7.72 -10.53 0.71
CA VAL A 820 -8.77 -9.52 0.49
C VAL A 820 -8.57 -8.84 -0.85
N LYS A 821 -9.66 -8.63 -1.58
CA LYS A 821 -9.71 -7.85 -2.82
C LYS A 821 -11.01 -7.04 -2.86
N ILE A 822 -10.99 -5.92 -3.55
CA ILE A 822 -12.14 -5.01 -3.63
C ILE A 822 -12.43 -4.66 -5.09
N ARG A 823 -13.70 -4.46 -5.42
CA ARG A 823 -14.14 -3.80 -6.66
C ARG A 823 -15.16 -2.74 -6.34
N SER A 824 -15.21 -1.69 -7.14
CA SER A 824 -16.31 -0.72 -7.10
C SER A 824 -17.53 -1.28 -7.84
N TYR A 825 -18.74 -0.82 -7.50
CA TYR A 825 -19.96 -1.10 -8.24
C TYR A 825 -20.79 0.18 -8.40
N ASN A 826 -21.70 0.20 -9.37
CA ASN A 826 -22.80 1.17 -9.44
C ASN A 826 -24.06 0.48 -10.01
N ARG A 827 -25.12 1.23 -10.34
CA ARG A 827 -26.37 0.68 -10.92
C ARG A 827 -26.21 0.00 -12.28
N ARG A 828 -25.12 0.24 -13.02
CA ARG A 828 -24.82 -0.42 -14.32
C ARG A 828 -24.11 -1.76 -14.15
N GLY A 829 -23.45 -1.98 -13.01
CA GLY A 829 -22.77 -3.23 -12.70
C GLY A 829 -21.47 -3.01 -11.91
N ASP A 830 -20.68 -4.07 -11.88
CA ASP A 830 -19.41 -4.14 -11.16
C ASP A 830 -18.25 -3.62 -12.03
N GLY A 831 -17.32 -2.91 -11.40
CA GLY A 831 -16.03 -2.54 -11.98
C GLY A 831 -14.96 -3.64 -11.80
N PRO A 832 -13.72 -3.37 -12.23
CA PRO A 832 -12.62 -4.33 -12.12
C PRO A 832 -12.23 -4.59 -10.65
N GLU A 833 -11.71 -5.79 -10.39
CA GLU A 833 -11.14 -6.15 -9.09
C GLU A 833 -9.75 -5.55 -8.89
N SER A 834 -9.44 -5.19 -7.64
CA SER A 834 -8.09 -4.87 -7.18
C SER A 834 -7.20 -6.11 -7.21
N LEU A 835 -5.90 -5.90 -7.04
CA LEU A 835 -5.00 -6.98 -6.61
C LEU A 835 -5.47 -7.52 -5.25
N THR A 836 -5.22 -8.81 -5.01
CA THR A 836 -5.39 -9.43 -3.70
C THR A 836 -4.29 -8.95 -2.75
N ALA A 837 -4.67 -8.34 -1.64
CA ALA A 837 -3.77 -8.03 -0.53
C ALA A 837 -3.94 -9.05 0.61
N ILE A 838 -2.92 -9.14 1.48
CA ILE A 838 -3.02 -9.88 2.75
C ILE A 838 -3.28 -8.86 3.86
N VAL A 839 -4.41 -9.03 4.56
CA VAL A 839 -4.82 -8.19 5.69
C VAL A 839 -4.94 -9.09 6.93
N HIS A 840 -4.45 -8.64 8.08
CA HIS A 840 -4.55 -9.40 9.33
C HIS A 840 -5.77 -8.93 10.13
N SER A 841 -6.43 -9.85 10.83
CA SER A 841 -7.43 -9.50 11.85
C SER A 841 -6.80 -8.75 13.02
N ALA A 842 -7.63 -8.20 13.90
CA ALA A 842 -7.19 -7.47 15.09
C ALA A 842 -6.13 -8.26 15.90
N GLU A 843 -5.12 -7.54 16.40
CA GLU A 843 -4.17 -8.06 17.39
C GLU A 843 -4.87 -8.19 18.75
N GLU A 844 -4.34 -9.07 19.61
CA GLU A 844 -4.72 -9.15 21.03
C GLU A 844 -3.47 -8.89 21.89
N GLU A 845 -3.62 -8.39 23.12
CA GLU A 845 -2.48 -8.16 24.01
C GLU A 845 -1.61 -9.42 24.15
N PRO A 846 -0.27 -9.34 24.17
CA PRO A 846 0.59 -10.52 24.22
C PRO A 846 0.24 -11.40 25.41
N ARG A 847 0.03 -12.70 25.20
CA ARG A 847 -0.47 -13.62 26.25
C ARG A 847 0.65 -14.19 27.12
N VAL A 848 1.90 -14.05 26.70
CA VAL A 848 3.08 -14.63 27.36
C VAL A 848 3.92 -13.52 28.01
N ALA A 849 4.19 -13.67 29.31
CA ALA A 849 5.07 -12.77 30.04
C ALA A 849 6.57 -13.07 29.73
N PRO A 850 7.44 -12.05 29.67
CA PRO A 850 8.89 -12.24 29.58
C PRO A 850 9.44 -13.08 30.74
N THR A 851 10.36 -14.00 30.43
CA THR A 851 10.96 -14.95 31.39
C THR A 851 12.38 -14.56 31.76
N LYS A 852 12.90 -15.19 32.83
CA LYS A 852 14.26 -14.98 33.38
C LYS A 852 14.64 -13.51 33.57
N VAL A 853 13.67 -12.70 34.02
CA VAL A 853 13.90 -11.28 34.32
C VAL A 853 14.89 -11.15 35.47
N TRP A 854 16.04 -10.59 35.14
CA TRP A 854 17.14 -10.33 36.05
C TRP A 854 17.39 -8.83 36.12
N ALA A 855 17.31 -8.28 37.34
CA ALA A 855 17.61 -6.88 37.59
C ALA A 855 18.75 -6.79 38.61
N LYS A 856 19.75 -5.95 38.33
CA LYS A 856 20.89 -5.73 39.21
C LYS A 856 21.24 -4.25 39.28
N GLY A 857 21.38 -3.72 40.49
CA GLY A 857 21.93 -2.38 40.70
C GLY A 857 23.27 -2.26 39.98
N PHE A 858 23.38 -1.24 39.12
CA PHE A 858 24.55 -0.95 38.32
C PHE A 858 25.43 0.09 39.00
N SER A 859 24.80 1.10 39.60
CA SER A 859 25.44 2.16 40.38
C SER A 859 24.58 2.50 41.60
N SER A 860 24.89 3.59 42.30
CA SER A 860 24.02 4.11 43.36
C SER A 860 22.71 4.75 42.86
N SER A 861 22.54 5.00 41.56
CA SER A 861 21.33 5.63 41.00
C SER A 861 20.74 4.91 39.79
N GLU A 862 21.23 3.69 39.49
CA GLU A 862 20.86 2.98 38.27
C GLU A 862 20.83 1.47 38.48
N MET A 863 20.04 0.78 37.67
CA MET A 863 20.05 -0.68 37.56
C MET A 863 19.97 -1.11 36.09
N ASN A 864 20.59 -2.23 35.76
CA ASN A 864 20.37 -2.91 34.50
C ASN A 864 19.31 -3.99 34.70
N VAL A 865 18.36 -4.06 33.77
CA VAL A 865 17.29 -5.07 33.71
C VAL A 865 17.46 -5.84 32.40
N THR A 866 17.49 -7.16 32.48
CA THR A 866 17.65 -8.08 31.35
C THR A 866 16.59 -9.17 31.42
N TRP A 867 16.10 -9.65 30.29
CA TRP A 867 15.11 -10.73 30.22
C TRP A 867 15.38 -11.65 29.02
N GLU A 868 14.65 -12.77 28.93
CA GLU A 868 14.60 -13.55 27.70
C GLU A 868 13.47 -13.03 26.80
N PRO A 869 13.67 -13.04 25.46
CA PRO A 869 12.67 -12.58 24.54
C PRO A 869 11.43 -13.48 24.60
N VAL A 870 10.25 -12.89 24.49
CA VAL A 870 9.02 -13.66 24.33
C VAL A 870 9.06 -14.32 22.94
N GLN A 871 8.95 -15.66 22.92
CA GLN A 871 8.73 -16.43 21.69
C GLN A 871 7.53 -15.84 20.94
N GLN A 872 7.67 -15.59 19.64
CA GLN A 872 6.67 -14.83 18.86
C GLN A 872 5.26 -15.40 19.06
N ASP A 873 4.41 -14.61 19.71
CA ASP A 873 3.02 -14.96 19.98
C ASP A 873 2.23 -14.88 18.66
N MET A 874 1.41 -15.89 18.35
CA MET A 874 0.52 -15.85 17.18
C MET A 874 -0.59 -14.78 17.31
N SER A 875 -0.64 -14.05 18.43
CA SER A 875 -1.66 -13.04 18.74
C SER A 875 -1.35 -11.62 18.20
N GLY A 876 -0.13 -11.35 17.68
CA GLY A 876 0.23 -10.06 17.08
C GLY A 876 1.74 -9.80 16.93
N ILE A 877 2.12 -8.66 16.36
CA ILE A 877 3.55 -8.27 16.23
C ILE A 877 4.01 -7.60 17.53
N LEU A 878 5.01 -8.20 18.19
CA LEU A 878 5.68 -7.57 19.34
C LEU A 878 6.40 -6.28 18.92
N LEU A 879 6.03 -5.15 19.54
CA LEU A 879 6.63 -3.83 19.30
C LEU A 879 7.77 -3.52 20.29
N GLY A 880 7.77 -4.15 21.45
CA GLY A 880 8.83 -4.00 22.46
C GLY A 880 8.41 -4.46 23.85
N TYR A 881 9.10 -3.95 24.87
CA TYR A 881 8.87 -4.32 26.27
C TYR A 881 8.64 -3.10 27.17
N GLU A 882 7.74 -3.21 28.15
CA GLU A 882 7.53 -2.23 29.22
C GLU A 882 8.10 -2.77 30.54
N ILE A 883 9.13 -2.12 31.04
CA ILE A 883 9.72 -2.34 32.35
C ILE A 883 8.99 -1.43 33.34
N ARG A 884 8.45 -2.01 34.42
CA ARG A 884 7.93 -1.25 35.58
C ARG A 884 8.80 -1.49 36.80
N TYR A 885 9.02 -0.44 37.60
CA TYR A 885 9.82 -0.53 38.82
C TYR A 885 9.29 0.41 39.91
N TRP A 886 9.38 -0.04 41.17
CA TRP A 886 8.94 0.70 42.35
C TRP A 886 9.77 0.31 43.58
N LYS A 887 9.82 1.15 44.62
CA LYS A 887 10.62 0.86 45.82
C LYS A 887 10.00 -0.28 46.62
N ALA A 888 10.83 -1.07 47.28
CA ALA A 888 10.38 -2.11 48.20
C ALA A 888 9.69 -1.49 49.42
N GLY A 889 8.39 -1.76 49.55
CA GLY A 889 7.49 -1.12 50.51
C GLY A 889 6.32 -0.42 49.83
N ASP A 890 6.51 0.06 48.60
CA ASP A 890 5.46 0.65 47.78
C ASP A 890 4.66 -0.44 47.03
N LYS A 891 3.48 -0.07 46.52
CA LYS A 891 2.65 -0.93 45.65
C LYS A 891 3.02 -0.71 44.18
N GLU A 892 2.85 -1.72 43.33
CA GLU A 892 3.06 -1.63 41.87
C GLU A 892 2.22 -0.54 41.19
N ALA A 893 1.12 -0.08 41.81
CA ALA A 893 0.35 1.07 41.34
C ALA A 893 1.15 2.39 41.34
N ALA A 894 2.22 2.49 42.12
CA ALA A 894 3.15 3.62 42.16
C ALA A 894 4.43 3.36 41.34
N ALA A 895 4.41 2.39 40.42
CA ALA A 895 5.56 2.04 39.61
C ALA A 895 5.79 3.00 38.45
N ASP A 896 7.02 3.51 38.37
CA ASP A 896 7.56 4.17 37.19
C ASP A 896 7.74 3.16 36.05
N ARG A 897 7.81 3.66 34.81
CA ARG A 897 7.85 2.83 33.60
C ARG A 897 8.87 3.31 32.58
N VAL A 898 9.55 2.35 31.95
CA VAL A 898 10.43 2.54 30.79
C VAL A 898 9.97 1.60 29.69
N ARG A 899 9.91 2.05 28.44
CA ARG A 899 9.62 1.20 27.27
C ARG A 899 10.85 1.08 26.39
N THR A 900 11.12 -0.13 25.91
CA THR A 900 12.05 -0.37 24.78
C THR A 900 11.27 -0.44 23.48
N ALA A 901 11.90 -0.03 22.38
CA ALA A 901 11.38 -0.20 21.03
C ALA A 901 12.13 -1.35 20.34
N GLY A 902 11.40 -2.20 19.61
CA GLY A 902 11.97 -3.40 19.00
C GLY A 902 12.23 -4.52 20.00
N LEU A 903 12.89 -5.59 19.54
CA LEU A 903 13.05 -6.84 20.28
C LEU A 903 14.23 -6.85 21.28
N GLU A 904 14.76 -5.67 21.66
CA GLU A 904 15.84 -5.57 22.65
C GLU A 904 15.41 -6.14 24.01
N THR A 905 16.26 -6.97 24.61
CA THR A 905 15.98 -7.67 25.88
C THR A 905 16.79 -7.18 27.08
N ILE A 906 17.30 -5.95 26.97
CA ILE A 906 18.05 -5.25 28.02
C ILE A 906 17.59 -3.79 28.10
N ALA A 907 17.45 -3.26 29.31
CA ALA A 907 17.20 -1.85 29.58
C ALA A 907 18.01 -1.36 30.78
N ARG A 908 18.48 -0.11 30.72
CA ARG A 908 19.10 0.59 31.85
C ARG A 908 18.08 1.55 32.44
N VAL A 909 17.76 1.36 33.71
CA VAL A 909 16.84 2.23 34.48
C VAL A 909 17.68 3.18 35.32
N THR A 910 17.42 4.47 35.20
CA THR A 910 18.20 5.56 35.81
C THR A 910 17.35 6.39 36.79
N GLY A 911 17.96 7.36 37.48
CA GLY A 911 17.24 8.26 38.40
C GLY A 911 16.83 7.65 39.74
N LEU A 912 17.41 6.51 40.12
CA LEU A 912 17.05 5.77 41.32
C LEU A 912 17.70 6.33 42.58
N TYR A 913 17.06 6.09 43.73
CA TYR A 913 17.61 6.39 45.05
C TYR A 913 18.71 5.40 45.45
N PRO A 914 19.81 5.85 46.10
CA PRO A 914 20.89 4.98 46.61
C PRO A 914 20.48 3.99 47.70
N ASN A 915 21.20 2.86 47.77
CA ASN A 915 20.98 1.77 48.74
C ASN A 915 19.49 1.36 48.90
N THR A 916 18.71 1.50 47.84
CA THR A 916 17.26 1.32 47.85
C THR A 916 16.93 0.05 47.09
N LYS A 917 16.13 -0.81 47.71
CA LYS A 917 15.61 -2.02 47.07
C LYS A 917 14.41 -1.63 46.21
N TYR A 918 14.37 -2.14 44.98
CA TYR A 918 13.28 -1.99 44.02
C TYR A 918 12.73 -3.35 43.64
N HIS A 919 11.43 -3.40 43.41
CA HIS A 919 10.77 -4.42 42.62
C HIS A 919 10.83 -4.03 41.16
N VAL A 920 10.98 -5.02 40.27
CA VAL A 920 10.97 -4.84 38.81
C VAL A 920 10.10 -5.92 38.18
N THR A 921 9.25 -5.53 37.23
CA THR A 921 8.48 -6.42 36.35
C THR A 921 8.66 -5.99 34.90
N VAL A 922 8.70 -6.94 33.96
CA VAL A 922 8.77 -6.65 32.52
C VAL A 922 7.54 -7.24 31.85
N ARG A 923 6.97 -6.51 30.89
CA ARG A 923 5.81 -6.91 30.07
C ARG A 923 6.17 -6.79 28.60
N ALA A 924 5.67 -7.67 27.75
CA ALA A 924 5.73 -7.47 26.30
C ALA A 924 4.54 -6.59 25.85
N TYR A 925 4.69 -5.80 24.79
CA TYR A 925 3.58 -5.00 24.23
C TYR A 925 3.53 -5.05 22.70
N ASN A 926 2.32 -4.86 22.16
CA ASN A 926 2.03 -4.76 20.72
C ASN A 926 1.06 -3.60 20.45
N ARG A 927 0.33 -3.60 19.32
CA ARG A 927 -0.64 -2.53 19.02
C ARG A 927 -1.93 -2.63 19.83
N ALA A 928 -2.32 -3.82 20.26
CA ALA A 928 -3.50 -4.04 21.08
C ALA A 928 -3.30 -3.57 22.53
N GLY A 929 -2.10 -3.76 23.07
CA GLY A 929 -1.77 -3.27 24.41
C GLY A 929 -0.59 -3.98 25.06
N THR A 930 -0.63 -4.14 26.39
CA THR A 930 0.51 -4.57 27.21
C THR A 930 0.19 -5.87 27.93
N GLY A 931 0.93 -6.93 27.60
CA GLY A 931 0.73 -8.28 28.13
C GLY A 931 1.05 -8.45 29.62
N PRO A 932 0.94 -9.69 30.14
CA PRO A 932 1.08 -9.97 31.55
C PRO A 932 2.50 -9.68 32.06
N ALA A 933 2.57 -9.34 33.34
CA ALA A 933 3.81 -9.08 34.03
C ALA A 933 4.64 -10.35 34.19
N SER A 934 5.96 -10.24 33.99
CA SER A 934 6.91 -11.22 34.49
C SER A 934 6.77 -11.41 36.01
N PRO A 935 7.26 -12.53 36.56
CA PRO A 935 7.55 -12.61 37.98
C PRO A 935 8.36 -11.39 38.44
N SER A 936 8.00 -10.83 39.61
CA SER A 936 8.72 -9.68 40.17
C SER A 936 10.11 -10.11 40.62
N THR A 937 11.13 -9.44 40.09
CA THR A 937 12.51 -9.58 40.55
C THR A 937 12.91 -8.38 41.42
N ASN A 938 13.91 -8.55 42.27
CA ASN A 938 14.37 -7.52 43.19
C ASN A 938 15.78 -7.06 42.83
N ALA A 939 15.97 -5.76 42.63
CA ALA A 939 17.28 -5.12 42.52
C ALA A 939 17.49 -4.15 43.67
N THR A 940 18.65 -4.18 44.31
CA THR A 940 19.06 -3.12 45.24
C THR A 940 20.09 -2.26 44.55
N THR A 941 19.85 -0.95 44.47
CA THR A 941 20.88 0.00 44.02
C THR A 941 22.04 -0.01 44.99
N MET A 942 23.23 0.30 44.49
CA MET A 942 24.42 0.25 45.32
C MET A 942 24.42 1.38 46.36
N LYS A 943 25.20 1.21 47.43
CA LYS A 943 25.40 2.30 48.41
C LYS A 943 26.03 3.50 47.70
N PRO A 944 25.73 4.75 48.12
CA PRO A 944 26.41 5.92 47.56
C PRO A 944 27.93 5.79 47.74
N PRO A 945 28.75 6.32 46.82
CA PRO A 945 30.19 6.29 46.95
C PRO A 945 30.66 7.11 48.17
N PRO A 946 31.89 6.88 48.68
CA PRO A 946 32.43 7.63 49.81
C PRO A 946 32.40 9.14 49.57
N ARG A 947 31.82 9.89 50.52
CA ARG A 947 31.66 11.35 50.47
C ARG A 947 32.86 12.12 51.01
N ARG A 948 33.88 11.40 51.49
CA ARG A 948 35.15 11.95 51.97
C ARG A 948 36.21 11.75 50.91
N SER A 949 36.88 12.83 50.55
CA SER A 949 38.08 12.78 49.71
C SER A 949 39.26 12.19 50.50
N PRO A 950 40.26 11.62 49.81
CA PRO A 950 41.55 11.29 50.43
C PRO A 950 42.16 12.49 51.15
N GLY A 951 42.68 12.27 52.36
CA GLY A 951 43.30 13.31 53.18
C GLY A 951 44.82 13.14 53.28
N ASN A 952 45.49 14.13 53.90
CA ASN A 952 46.90 14.04 54.30
C ASN A 952 47.83 13.59 53.16
N ILE A 953 47.68 14.23 52.00
CA ILE A 953 48.37 13.83 50.78
C ILE A 953 49.80 14.34 50.84
N SER A 954 50.75 13.43 50.73
CA SER A 954 52.18 13.71 50.75
C SER A 954 52.87 13.10 49.54
N TRP A 955 54.02 13.64 49.16
CA TRP A 955 54.79 13.12 48.04
C TRP A 955 56.29 13.13 48.33
N THR A 956 56.98 12.15 47.76
CA THR A 956 58.44 12.03 47.77
C THR A 956 58.90 11.78 46.34
N PHE A 957 59.97 12.44 45.91
CA PHE A 957 60.46 12.35 44.53
C PHE A 957 61.94 11.98 44.49
N SER A 958 62.35 11.31 43.42
CA SER A 958 63.72 10.99 43.05
C SER A 958 64.11 11.78 41.79
N SER A 959 65.23 11.45 41.14
CA SER A 959 65.54 12.00 39.82
C SER A 959 64.66 11.41 38.70
N SER A 960 64.01 10.27 38.91
CA SER A 960 63.30 9.51 37.88
C SER A 960 61.85 9.14 38.22
N SER A 961 61.40 9.31 39.47
CA SER A 961 60.04 8.97 39.88
C SER A 961 59.47 9.87 40.98
N LEU A 962 58.15 10.03 40.96
CA LEU A 962 57.32 10.73 41.93
C LEU A 962 56.41 9.71 42.61
N ILE A 963 56.53 9.56 43.92
CA ILE A 963 55.69 8.69 44.74
C ILE A 963 54.71 9.57 45.51
N ILE A 964 53.42 9.36 45.32
CA ILE A 964 52.35 10.09 45.99
C ILE A 964 51.63 9.13 46.95
N LYS A 965 51.39 9.59 48.18
CA LYS A 965 50.80 8.84 49.29
C LYS A 965 49.65 9.65 49.90
N TRP A 966 48.61 8.99 50.37
CA TRP A 966 47.48 9.63 51.05
C TRP A 966 46.92 8.75 52.16
N ASP A 967 46.21 9.35 53.12
CA ASP A 967 45.54 8.58 54.16
C ASP A 967 44.39 7.76 53.56
N PRO A 968 44.23 6.49 53.96
CA PRO A 968 43.19 5.63 53.43
C PRO A 968 41.81 6.10 53.87
N VAL A 969 40.90 6.28 52.92
CA VAL A 969 39.50 6.64 53.22
C VAL A 969 38.77 5.41 53.75
N VAL A 970 38.22 5.51 54.95
CA VAL A 970 37.34 4.50 55.53
C VAL A 970 35.90 4.82 55.14
N ALA A 971 35.24 3.91 54.41
CA ALA A 971 33.82 4.03 54.07
C ALA A 971 32.94 3.96 55.33
N LEU A 972 31.95 4.86 55.44
CA LEU A 972 30.94 4.81 56.50
C LEU A 972 29.96 3.64 56.28
N ARG A 973 29.20 3.24 57.32
CA ARG A 973 28.27 2.09 57.24
C ARG A 973 27.22 2.22 56.12
N ASN A 974 26.87 3.45 55.75
CA ASN A 974 25.91 3.80 54.69
C ASN A 974 26.56 4.10 53.32
N GLU A 975 27.89 4.00 53.19
CA GLU A 975 28.63 4.22 51.95
C GLU A 975 29.10 2.90 51.32
N SER A 976 29.43 2.95 50.04
CA SER A 976 30.08 1.85 49.33
C SER A 976 31.50 1.62 49.84
N ALA A 977 31.89 0.35 49.98
CA ALA A 977 33.25 0.00 50.35
C ALA A 977 34.27 0.56 49.35
N VAL A 978 35.38 1.10 49.85
CA VAL A 978 36.50 1.54 49.02
C VAL A 978 37.16 0.30 48.43
N THR A 979 37.08 0.15 47.10
CA THR A 979 37.72 -0.93 46.35
C THR A 979 39.10 -0.56 45.83
N GLY A 980 39.42 0.74 45.84
CA GLY A 980 40.70 1.28 45.41
C GLY A 980 40.63 2.79 45.23
N TYR A 981 41.58 3.32 44.49
CA TYR A 981 41.72 4.74 44.20
C TYR A 981 41.98 4.94 42.70
N LYS A 982 41.31 5.97 42.16
CA LYS A 982 41.41 6.45 40.78
C LYS A 982 42.19 7.76 40.85
N MET A 983 43.46 7.72 40.45
CA MET A 983 44.33 8.89 40.42
C MET A 983 44.49 9.36 38.99
N LEU A 984 44.04 10.59 38.72
CA LEU A 984 44.38 11.34 37.52
C LEU A 984 45.68 12.11 37.78
N TYR A 985 46.69 11.93 36.94
CA TYR A 985 47.94 12.71 36.96
C TYR A 985 48.10 13.46 35.63
N GLN A 986 48.34 14.76 35.69
CA GLN A 986 48.54 15.60 34.52
C GLN A 986 49.78 16.47 34.76
N SER A 987 50.74 16.44 33.84
CA SER A 987 51.94 17.28 33.87
C SER A 987 51.95 18.20 32.66
N ASP A 988 52.70 19.30 32.72
CA ASP A 988 52.77 20.25 31.59
C ASP A 988 53.30 19.62 30.28
N VAL A 989 54.05 18.50 30.36
CA VAL A 989 54.57 17.73 29.19
C VAL A 989 53.56 16.70 28.68
N HIS A 990 52.72 16.15 29.56
CA HIS A 990 51.66 15.20 29.21
C HIS A 990 50.31 15.87 29.49
N PRO A 991 49.84 16.74 28.57
CA PRO A 991 48.62 17.52 28.78
C PRO A 991 47.36 16.66 28.81
N THR A 992 47.42 15.43 28.29
CA THR A 992 46.38 14.41 28.50
C THR A 992 46.49 13.84 29.92
N PRO A 993 45.43 13.92 30.76
CA PRO A 993 45.48 13.39 32.12
C PRO A 993 45.65 11.87 32.10
N ILE A 994 46.79 11.39 32.60
CA ILE A 994 47.09 9.97 32.72
C ILE A 994 46.29 9.41 33.90
N LEU A 995 45.34 8.52 33.60
CA LEU A 995 44.60 7.82 34.64
C LEU A 995 45.37 6.58 35.11
N HIS A 996 45.62 6.52 36.42
CA HIS A 996 46.06 5.33 37.09
C HIS A 996 44.99 4.81 38.07
N LEU A 997 44.93 3.48 38.19
CA LEU A 997 44.10 2.79 39.17
C LEU A 997 45.03 2.05 40.15
N SER A 998 44.85 2.26 41.45
CA SER A 998 45.62 1.58 42.49
C SER A 998 44.67 1.00 43.54
N SER A 999 44.87 -0.25 43.93
CA SER A 999 44.23 -0.82 45.13
C SER A 999 44.92 -0.38 46.43
N LYS A 1000 46.05 0.33 46.33
CA LYS A 1000 46.82 0.88 47.45
C LYS A 1000 46.57 2.38 47.56
N ASN A 1001 46.83 2.93 48.76
CA ASN A 1001 46.74 4.37 49.06
C ASN A 1001 47.99 5.17 48.60
N TRP A 1002 48.72 4.64 47.62
CA TRP A 1002 49.87 5.28 47.01
C TRP A 1002 50.08 4.76 45.60
N ILE A 1003 50.87 5.50 44.83
CA ILE A 1003 51.34 5.11 43.51
C ILE A 1003 52.64 5.83 43.15
N GLU A 1004 53.44 5.18 42.31
CA GLU A 1004 54.68 5.71 41.74
C GLU A 1004 54.47 6.07 40.26
N ILE A 1005 54.98 7.23 39.85
CA ILE A 1005 54.83 7.83 38.53
C ILE A 1005 56.23 8.17 38.00
N PRO A 1006 56.62 7.82 36.77
CA PRO A 1006 57.90 8.25 36.22
C PRO A 1006 57.92 9.78 36.03
N MET A 1007 59.04 10.44 36.34
CA MET A 1007 59.20 11.88 36.18
C MET A 1007 59.82 12.24 34.82
N PRO A 1008 59.26 13.20 34.07
CA PRO A 1008 59.93 13.82 32.92
C PRO A 1008 61.12 14.68 33.37
N GLU A 1009 62.17 14.77 32.54
CA GLU A 1009 63.41 15.43 32.95
C GLU A 1009 63.26 16.96 33.16
N ASP A 1010 62.38 17.64 32.39
CA ASP A 1010 62.48 19.09 32.12
C ASP A 1010 61.33 20.04 32.57
N THR A 1011 60.33 19.64 33.37
CA THR A 1011 59.20 20.57 33.72
C THR A 1011 58.82 20.71 35.19
N GLY A 1012 58.10 21.80 35.47
CA GLY A 1012 57.94 22.40 36.80
C GLY A 1012 56.57 22.32 37.48
N ARG A 1013 55.48 21.88 36.82
CA ARG A 1013 54.15 21.73 37.48
C ARG A 1013 53.40 20.47 37.07
N ALA A 1014 52.58 19.96 38.00
CA ALA A 1014 51.64 18.87 37.78
C ALA A 1014 50.39 18.99 38.67
N LEU A 1015 49.24 18.51 38.17
CA LEU A 1015 47.99 18.36 38.91
C LEU A 1015 47.71 16.87 39.15
N VAL A 1016 47.40 16.53 40.39
CA VAL A 1016 47.05 15.19 40.85
C VAL A 1016 45.64 15.24 41.42
N ARG A 1017 44.75 14.35 40.95
CA ARG A 1017 43.37 14.20 41.45
C ARG A 1017 43.14 12.76 41.89
N ILE A 1018 42.91 12.52 43.18
CA ILE A 1018 42.71 11.18 43.73
C ILE A 1018 41.26 11.04 44.21
N ARG A 1019 40.53 10.07 43.65
CA ARG A 1019 39.18 9.68 44.07
C ARG A 1019 39.20 8.27 44.65
N THR A 1020 38.39 7.99 45.66
CA THR A 1020 38.07 6.60 46.02
C THR A 1020 37.18 5.98 44.95
N THR A 1021 37.44 4.74 44.56
CA THR A 1021 36.48 3.93 43.79
C THR A 1021 35.71 3.01 44.71
N GLY A 1022 34.44 2.77 44.40
CA GLY A 1022 33.64 1.75 45.05
C GLY A 1022 32.49 1.30 44.13
N PRO A 1023 31.75 0.25 44.51
CA PRO A 1023 30.64 -0.25 43.70
C PRO A 1023 29.58 0.81 43.37
N GLY A 1024 29.32 1.74 44.29
CA GLY A 1024 28.38 2.86 44.12
C GLY A 1024 28.74 3.90 43.07
N GLY A 1025 29.98 3.90 42.56
CA GLY A 1025 30.55 4.92 41.69
C GLY A 1025 31.87 5.51 42.24
N ASP A 1026 32.34 6.58 41.61
CA ASP A 1026 33.50 7.34 42.09
C ASP A 1026 33.12 8.27 43.25
N GLY A 1027 33.95 8.29 44.30
CA GLY A 1027 33.82 9.23 45.42
C GLY A 1027 34.41 10.60 45.13
N THR A 1028 34.25 11.51 46.10
CA THR A 1028 34.73 12.90 46.02
C THR A 1028 36.26 12.96 45.80
N PRO A 1029 36.76 13.76 44.83
CA PRO A 1029 38.19 13.94 44.63
C PRO A 1029 38.84 14.75 45.75
N ALA A 1030 40.09 14.41 46.05
CA ALA A 1030 41.06 15.38 46.53
C ALA A 1030 41.93 15.84 45.35
N GLU A 1031 42.29 17.12 45.31
CA GLU A 1031 43.10 17.71 44.25
C GLU A 1031 44.36 18.34 44.86
N VAL A 1032 45.52 18.08 44.25
CA VAL A 1032 46.84 18.54 44.73
C VAL A 1032 47.64 19.07 43.56
N HIS A 1033 48.15 20.28 43.70
CA HIS A 1033 49.08 20.90 42.76
C HIS A 1033 50.51 20.74 43.26
N ILE A 1034 51.37 20.19 42.42
CA ILE A 1034 52.77 19.91 42.70
C ILE A 1034 53.63 20.83 41.83
N VAL A 1035 54.59 21.56 42.44
CA VAL A 1035 55.45 22.54 41.76
C VAL A 1035 56.91 22.30 42.11
N ARG A 1036 57.77 22.11 41.10
CA ARG A 1036 59.23 21.91 41.20
C ARG A 1036 59.95 23.22 40.92
N ASN A 1037 60.69 23.74 41.91
CA ASN A 1037 61.44 24.99 41.77
C ASN A 1037 62.90 24.72 41.38
N GLY A 1038 63.46 25.51 40.48
CA GLY A 1038 64.77 25.22 39.87
C GLY A 1038 65.95 25.47 40.81
N GLY A 1039 66.86 24.49 40.93
CA GLY A 1039 68.17 24.65 41.59
C GLY A 1039 68.52 23.54 42.57
N THR A 1040 67.67 23.31 43.57
CA THR A 1040 67.83 22.24 44.57
C THR A 1040 66.48 21.63 44.88
N GLY A 1041 66.40 20.30 44.89
CA GLY A 1041 65.12 19.58 44.93
C GLY A 1041 64.30 19.82 46.20
N MET A 1042 63.37 20.77 46.14
CA MET A 1042 62.19 20.84 47.01
C MET A 1042 60.98 21.27 46.17
N MET A 1043 59.87 20.53 46.33
CA MET A 1043 58.59 20.88 45.74
C MET A 1043 57.70 21.52 46.80
N VAL A 1044 57.11 22.66 46.49
CA VAL A 1044 56.35 23.47 47.47
C VAL A 1044 54.86 23.13 47.39
N GLU A 1045 54.26 22.94 48.55
CA GLU A 1045 52.83 22.74 48.73
C GLU A 1045 52.07 24.07 48.65
N ASN A 1046 51.10 24.18 47.74
CA ASN A 1046 50.06 25.21 47.78
C ASN A 1046 48.76 24.55 48.27
N ALA A 1047 48.51 24.62 49.57
CA ALA A 1047 47.31 24.06 50.20
C ALA A 1047 46.19 25.09 50.39
N ALA A 1048 44.95 24.58 50.39
CA ALA A 1048 43.70 25.18 50.85
C ALA A 1048 43.03 26.28 50.01
N VAL A 1049 41.92 25.90 49.36
CA VAL A 1049 40.63 26.56 49.60
C VAL A 1049 39.61 25.48 49.98
N CYS A 1050 39.17 25.47 51.23
CA CYS A 1050 37.98 24.74 51.67
C CYS A 1050 36.79 25.72 51.71
N PRO A 1051 35.58 25.23 51.41
CA PRO A 1051 34.44 25.62 52.22
C PRO A 1051 33.58 24.41 52.63
N ALA A 1052 33.34 24.27 53.93
CA ALA A 1052 32.19 23.53 54.45
C ALA A 1052 31.01 24.49 54.66
N PRO A 1053 29.77 23.97 54.62
CA PRO A 1053 28.74 24.48 55.52
C PRO A 1053 28.06 23.38 56.34
N HIS A 1054 27.60 23.77 57.53
CA HIS A 1054 27.03 22.92 58.58
C HIS A 1054 25.65 22.31 58.26
N ALA A 1055 25.32 21.21 58.94
CA ALA A 1055 23.96 20.95 59.42
C ALA A 1055 23.94 20.07 60.69
N GLY A 1056 23.35 20.60 61.78
CA GLY A 1056 22.91 19.88 62.98
C GLY A 1056 23.98 19.58 64.04
N ALA A 1057 23.75 19.81 65.33
CA ALA A 1057 22.71 20.58 66.03
C ALA A 1057 23.20 20.87 67.47
N ILE A 1058 22.58 21.82 68.19
CA ILE A 1058 21.90 21.60 69.50
C ILE A 1058 21.58 22.93 70.21
N LEU A 1059 20.34 23.02 70.70
CA LEU A 1059 19.78 23.91 71.76
C LEU A 1059 19.66 25.44 71.58
N SER A 1060 18.39 25.87 71.62
CA SER A 1060 17.81 26.79 72.62
C SER A 1060 17.28 28.16 72.15
N ARG A 1061 15.95 28.18 71.92
CA ARG A 1061 14.96 29.21 72.33
C ARG A 1061 15.35 30.70 72.21
N SER A 1062 14.60 31.46 71.39
CA SER A 1062 13.42 32.22 71.89
C SER A 1062 12.69 33.06 70.83
N VAL A 1063 11.36 32.86 70.74
CA VAL A 1063 10.30 33.89 70.66
C VAL A 1063 10.19 34.86 69.44
N ALA A 1064 9.03 34.74 68.76
CA ALA A 1064 8.13 35.79 68.23
C ALA A 1064 7.89 35.96 66.70
N MET A 1065 6.57 36.05 66.40
CA MET A 1065 5.81 36.47 65.20
C MET A 1065 6.01 35.70 63.87
N LEU A 1066 5.01 35.09 63.21
CA LEU A 1066 3.59 35.39 62.83
C LEU A 1066 3.39 36.03 61.45
N VAL A 1067 2.36 35.48 60.76
CA VAL A 1067 1.71 35.80 59.47
C VAL A 1067 2.29 35.04 58.26
N LEU A 1068 1.72 33.91 57.77
CA LEU A 1068 0.37 33.53 57.26
C LEU A 1068 0.12 33.80 55.76
N ILE A 1069 -0.26 32.71 55.06
CA ILE A 1069 -1.00 32.60 53.77
C ILE A 1069 -0.19 32.94 52.48
N GLY A 1070 -0.22 32.10 51.43
CA GLY A 1070 -0.81 30.76 51.34
C GLY A 1070 -0.75 30.06 49.97
N TYR A 1071 -0.76 28.73 50.06
CA TYR A 1071 -1.49 27.72 49.26
C TYR A 1071 -1.51 27.66 47.70
N LEU A 1072 -1.26 26.42 47.22
CA LEU A 1072 -1.95 25.62 46.17
C LEU A 1072 -2.01 26.20 44.74
N GLU A 1073 -2.13 25.44 43.66
CA GLU A 1073 -2.07 24.00 43.30
C GLU A 1073 -1.58 24.01 41.81
N LEU A 1074 -0.95 23.00 41.21
CA LEU A 1074 -1.19 21.55 41.25
C LEU A 1074 0.06 20.85 40.67
#